data_AF-A0A813GQT8-F1
#
_entry.id   AF-A0A813GQT8-F1
#
_cell.length_a   1.000
_cell.length_b   1.000
_cell.length_c   1.000
_cell.angle_alpha   90.00
_cell.angle_beta   90.00
_cell.angle_gamma   90.00
#
_symmetry.space_group_name_H-M   'P 1'
#
loop_
_entity.id
_entity.type
_entity.pdbx_description
1 polymer ?
#
loop_
_entity_poly.entity_id
_entity_poly.type
_entity_poly.pdbx_seq_one_letter_code
_entity_poly.pdbx_strand_id
1 'polypeptide(L)'
;DMEEPRATALAAATSAEPGSLRSEAPLGFPRQGEGPVTEIPCLAGHSLAEVGIKLFGLVQSGHNLPSELQQALSDLWRPSTGSLFPTTREASSTALGEAPASLLPIPAEVPEIESSTDRTKVTACGVFGWHDSKLLSGLFGIQKGEQTSSGIEILRFIMNLIPFNGICSDNIKGDIATLPMFSQWTPLELLVEDVFLLSSEDLKCMFYLFGLDDVWLKFQAFNRVLPEALWPVGATEPHVLASRVLGMGFIGSAGIAQHLHRNMLLANKPQGAGLDACTELRKDRAFPSGTAGFWKVYLDNWDELRVTSRASARLLEGKPSPENLDIHASYLFNEAPRHPKKALHHAIKGLTQGALLDGEEGSARPKPEKEAKYIAVIAHILRQGFVNLRQLQVGMGGLMYLCQYRRPLMSILEEVWIFMKRLKRKPIRLTPRVARELLMGVFLVPLARMDFRRPYCHVVTASDASEFGGGVTASRGLTPWGVKAALSPTNLTTDFQTDCSILGVGCFDGISALQVALDIFWAPIAGFVSIENNMEAIRVIRANYPSTQHFSDIRSFGEAQVRQLALSFPRAQLVLIGAGPPCQGVSALNAGRLGAVEDPRSSLQSRVAWLRNLFIQEFPWAKVQVLEESVASMAAAFTPIELCIPFGDQRDFLSPGWQKVEVNRPFPTFATSIPKENPGLQPAGLQSCDTDAIKRWEMDRFRFPPYTNNRAHLIINKAGVLRQPNVEEREIMLGFPRGYTQACLPKGVRSSRPRLWEDTRLSLLGNSWSVPVVSWLLKNLLVAERLIAEISLQTLVARFNPRELCGSLHQLLDRPPLGSLPPNLPGSNEALELALVRNISKSSSSKGSDVKMTSGGTEGPDVWPRKAIPSKLWRWRTICSWRFKHLHGPEHINVLELRAFLTSLRWRLRKKGGIAKRFFHLLDSQVNLGILAKGRTSSRKLSPVLRQISALLLAANMLPICAYVNTHDNPADKPSRRLVKKKWVKSH
;
A
#
# COMPACT_ATOMS: atom_id res chain seq x y z
N ASP A 1 -6.13 -64.02 -9.26
CA ASP A 1 -6.20 -64.76 -10.54
C ASP A 1 -5.38 -64.01 -11.57
N MET A 2 -4.09 -64.41 -11.69
CA MET A 2 -3.53 -65.15 -12.85
C MET A 2 -3.28 -64.15 -14.01
N GLU A 3 -2.07 -63.78 -14.44
CA GLU A 3 -0.78 -64.48 -14.56
C GLU A 3 0.39 -63.46 -14.76
N GLU A 4 1.57 -63.83 -14.28
CA GLU A 4 2.92 -63.41 -14.69
C GLU A 4 3.45 -64.38 -15.80
N PRO A 5 4.72 -64.38 -16.27
CA PRO A 5 5.67 -63.36 -16.75
C PRO A 5 6.47 -63.83 -18.02
N ARG A 6 7.51 -63.10 -18.48
CA ARG A 6 8.80 -63.53 -19.13
C ARG A 6 9.47 -62.32 -19.84
N ALA A 7 10.65 -61.80 -19.50
CA ALA A 7 12.05 -62.30 -19.67
C ALA A 7 12.35 -62.73 -21.13
N THR A 8 13.34 -62.24 -21.89
CA THR A 8 14.83 -62.23 -21.73
C THR A 8 15.45 -61.44 -22.93
N ALA A 9 16.50 -60.59 -22.77
CA ALA A 9 17.93 -60.78 -23.15
C ALA A 9 18.24 -61.12 -24.64
N LEU A 10 19.33 -60.73 -25.35
CA LEU A 10 20.49 -59.82 -25.26
C LEU A 10 21.29 -60.00 -26.60
N ALA A 11 22.08 -58.99 -27.04
CA ALA A 11 23.30 -59.10 -27.92
C ALA A 11 23.10 -59.41 -29.44
N ALA A 12 23.92 -59.05 -30.43
CA ALA A 12 25.21 -58.34 -30.64
C ALA A 12 25.25 -57.86 -32.13
N ALA A 13 25.70 -56.64 -32.48
CA ALA A 13 27.03 -56.24 -32.99
C ALA A 13 27.37 -56.53 -34.49
N THR A 14 28.07 -55.56 -35.09
CA THR A 14 29.05 -55.59 -36.22
C THR A 14 28.68 -55.15 -37.65
N SER A 15 29.35 -54.06 -38.10
CA SER A 15 30.12 -53.83 -39.38
C SER A 15 30.00 -52.34 -39.82
N ALA A 16 30.93 -51.40 -39.57
CA ALA A 16 32.26 -51.12 -40.18
C ALA A 16 32.20 -50.88 -41.73
N GLU A 17 32.18 -49.62 -42.23
CA GLU A 17 33.30 -48.72 -42.70
C GLU A 17 33.75 -48.99 -44.17
N PRO A 18 34.46 -48.11 -44.95
CA PRO A 18 35.47 -47.09 -44.54
C PRO A 18 35.70 -45.78 -45.38
N GLY A 19 36.56 -44.89 -44.85
CA GLY A 19 37.53 -44.01 -45.58
C GLY A 19 37.09 -42.57 -45.95
N SER A 20 37.82 -41.46 -45.69
CA SER A 20 39.24 -41.12 -45.36
C SER A 20 39.29 -39.73 -44.65
N LEU A 21 39.95 -39.43 -43.51
CA LEU A 21 41.38 -39.42 -43.09
C LEU A 21 42.28 -38.51 -43.98
N ARG A 22 43.20 -37.63 -43.53
CA ARG A 22 43.86 -37.25 -42.23
C ARG A 22 44.55 -35.88 -42.43
N SER A 23 44.79 -35.09 -41.38
CA SER A 23 46.09 -34.87 -40.69
C SER A 23 45.97 -33.52 -39.95
N GLU A 24 46.69 -33.11 -38.90
CA GLU A 24 47.68 -33.63 -37.95
C GLU A 24 47.74 -32.60 -36.79
N ALA A 25 48.36 -32.97 -35.67
CA ALA A 25 48.25 -32.29 -34.36
C ALA A 25 49.46 -31.33 -34.04
N PRO A 26 49.84 -31.05 -32.77
CA PRO A 26 50.01 -29.71 -32.18
C PRO A 26 51.50 -29.34 -31.87
N LEU A 27 51.79 -28.17 -31.27
CA LEU A 27 52.84 -27.91 -30.24
C LEU A 27 53.23 -26.41 -30.13
N GLY A 28 53.54 -25.94 -28.91
CA GLY A 28 54.38 -24.75 -28.70
C GLY A 28 54.09 -23.92 -27.45
N PHE A 29 54.76 -24.23 -26.33
CA PHE A 29 55.02 -23.28 -25.22
C PHE A 29 55.96 -22.15 -25.69
N PRO A 30 55.97 -21.00 -24.99
CA PRO A 30 57.23 -20.61 -24.35
C PRO A 30 57.07 -20.28 -22.86
N ARG A 31 58.17 -20.48 -22.11
CA ARG A 31 58.38 -20.13 -20.70
C ARG A 31 59.32 -18.91 -20.60
N GLN A 32 59.10 -18.13 -19.53
CA GLN A 32 60.04 -17.34 -18.68
C GLN A 32 60.29 -15.82 -18.86
N GLY A 33 60.20 -15.14 -17.70
CA GLY A 33 60.76 -13.83 -17.28
C GLY A 33 59.68 -12.77 -16.99
N GLU A 34 59.46 -12.15 -15.82
CA GLU A 34 60.03 -12.09 -14.45
C GLU A 34 58.89 -11.60 -13.51
N GLY A 35 58.91 -11.88 -12.20
CA GLY A 35 57.92 -11.35 -11.21
C GLY A 35 58.40 -10.05 -10.53
N PRO A 36 57.80 -9.57 -9.40
CA PRO A 36 56.44 -9.77 -8.89
C PRO A 36 55.70 -8.43 -8.61
N VAL A 37 54.37 -8.41 -8.68
CA VAL A 37 53.56 -7.51 -7.82
C VAL A 37 52.44 -8.35 -7.24
N THR A 38 52.48 -8.50 -5.92
CA THR A 38 51.53 -9.27 -5.10
C THR A 38 50.13 -8.65 -5.14
N GLU A 39 49.21 -9.29 -5.86
CA GLU A 39 47.77 -9.13 -5.66
C GLU A 39 47.17 -10.38 -5.00
N ILE A 40 46.38 -10.15 -3.97
CA ILE A 40 45.69 -11.13 -3.14
C ILE A 40 44.61 -11.84 -3.98
N PRO A 41 44.50 -13.19 -4.02
CA PRO A 41 43.52 -13.85 -4.87
C PRO A 41 42.10 -13.69 -4.34
N CYS A 42 41.28 -13.00 -5.12
CA CYS A 42 39.83 -12.97 -5.03
C CYS A 42 39.25 -14.38 -5.26
N LEU A 43 38.34 -14.84 -4.39
CA LEU A 43 37.54 -16.05 -4.58
C LEU A 43 36.55 -15.87 -5.75
N ALA A 44 37.04 -15.98 -6.98
CA ALA A 44 36.25 -16.08 -8.21
C ALA A 44 36.38 -17.51 -8.74
N GLY A 45 35.29 -18.31 -8.69
CA GLY A 45 35.31 -19.60 -9.37
C GLY A 45 34.19 -20.59 -9.08
N HIS A 46 33.61 -20.62 -7.87
CA HIS A 46 32.56 -21.61 -7.56
C HIS A 46 31.16 -21.02 -7.70
N SER A 47 30.32 -21.66 -8.53
CA SER A 47 28.90 -21.31 -8.55
C SER A 47 28.27 -21.70 -7.21
N LEU A 48 27.38 -20.86 -6.66
CA LEU A 48 26.62 -21.18 -5.43
C LEU A 48 25.86 -22.51 -5.53
N ALA A 49 25.57 -22.97 -6.75
CA ALA A 49 24.99 -24.29 -7.03
C ALA A 49 25.98 -25.44 -6.73
N GLU A 50 27.27 -25.29 -7.05
CA GLU A 50 28.31 -26.26 -6.68
C GLU A 50 28.49 -26.35 -5.16
N VAL A 51 28.44 -25.21 -4.46
CA VAL A 51 28.47 -25.17 -3.00
C VAL A 51 27.26 -25.88 -2.40
N GLY A 52 26.07 -25.69 -2.98
CA GLY A 52 24.84 -26.39 -2.59
C GLY A 52 24.88 -27.91 -2.85
N ILE A 53 25.47 -28.34 -3.97
CA ILE A 53 25.66 -29.76 -4.30
C ILE A 53 26.70 -30.41 -3.39
N LYS A 54 27.82 -29.72 -3.12
CA LYS A 54 28.84 -30.16 -2.15
C LYS A 54 28.27 -30.22 -0.72
N LEU A 55 27.42 -29.27 -0.32
CA LEU A 55 26.68 -29.30 0.95
C LEU A 55 25.70 -30.48 1.02
N PHE A 56 25.04 -30.86 -0.08
CA PHE A 56 24.17 -32.04 -0.13
C PHE A 56 24.95 -33.35 0.06
N GLY A 57 26.11 -33.47 -0.59
CA GLY A 57 27.02 -34.60 -0.39
C GLY A 57 27.53 -34.70 1.05
N LEU A 58 27.82 -33.57 1.70
CA LEU A 58 28.27 -33.50 3.10
C LEU A 58 27.16 -33.79 4.12
N VAL A 59 25.93 -33.35 3.86
CA VAL A 59 24.76 -33.62 4.74
C VAL A 59 24.33 -35.09 4.67
N GLN A 60 24.55 -35.78 3.56
CA GLN A 60 24.29 -37.23 3.46
C GLN A 60 25.42 -38.10 4.01
N SER A 61 26.67 -37.66 3.97
CA SER A 61 27.84 -38.49 4.30
C SER A 61 28.35 -38.35 5.74
N GLY A 62 27.83 -37.40 6.53
CA GLY A 62 28.23 -37.25 7.93
C GLY A 62 29.68 -36.82 8.17
N HIS A 63 30.43 -36.50 7.11
CA HIS A 63 31.83 -36.08 7.20
C HIS A 63 31.99 -34.59 7.52
N ASN A 64 33.12 -34.25 8.13
CA ASN A 64 33.54 -32.86 8.38
C ASN A 64 33.69 -32.10 7.05
N LEU A 65 33.34 -30.80 7.07
CA LEU A 65 33.52 -29.90 5.92
C LEU A 65 34.98 -29.93 5.41
N PRO A 66 35.22 -29.80 4.09
CA PRO A 66 36.55 -29.64 3.52
C PRO A 66 37.29 -28.48 4.19
N SER A 67 38.59 -28.63 4.41
CA SER A 67 39.45 -27.65 5.10
C SER A 67 39.35 -26.25 4.48
N GLU A 68 39.17 -26.13 3.17
CA GLU A 68 38.97 -24.84 2.47
C GLU A 68 37.63 -24.17 2.83
N LEU A 69 36.57 -24.97 3.05
CA LEU A 69 35.24 -24.50 3.47
C LEU A 69 35.18 -24.25 4.97
N GLN A 70 35.98 -24.98 5.77
CA GLN A 70 36.24 -24.65 7.18
C GLN A 70 37.03 -23.36 7.31
N GLN A 71 38.02 -23.12 6.44
CA GLN A 71 38.79 -21.88 6.37
C GLN A 71 37.90 -20.71 5.98
N ALA A 72 37.07 -20.85 4.93
CA ALA A 72 36.11 -19.82 4.53
C ALA A 72 35.03 -19.55 5.60
N LEU A 73 34.57 -20.59 6.31
CA LEU A 73 33.68 -20.44 7.47
C LEU A 73 34.39 -19.79 8.65
N SER A 74 35.65 -20.15 8.92
CA SER A 74 36.55 -19.59 9.95
C SER A 74 36.88 -18.12 9.69
N ASP A 75 37.10 -17.74 8.43
CA ASP A 75 37.39 -16.37 8.02
C ASP A 75 36.13 -15.50 8.07
N LEU A 76 34.95 -16.07 7.77
CA LEU A 76 33.65 -15.45 8.06
C LEU A 76 33.32 -15.37 9.56
N TRP A 77 33.95 -16.22 10.37
CA TRP A 77 33.76 -16.37 11.82
C TRP A 77 35.02 -16.03 12.61
N ARG A 78 35.88 -15.10 12.16
CA ARG A 78 36.88 -14.54 13.07
C ARG A 78 36.13 -13.90 14.23
N PRO A 79 36.17 -14.49 15.45
CA PRO A 79 35.55 -13.88 16.59
C PRO A 79 36.50 -12.74 16.98
N SER A 80 36.04 -11.49 16.95
CA SER A 80 36.46 -10.59 18.01
C SER A 80 35.93 -11.25 19.29
N THR A 81 36.84 -11.88 20.03
CA THR A 81 36.65 -12.63 21.27
C THR A 81 35.38 -12.26 22.05
N GLY A 82 34.40 -13.15 22.06
CA GLY A 82 33.18 -13.01 22.87
C GLY A 82 32.19 -14.13 22.56
N SER A 83 31.98 -15.04 23.50
CA SER A 83 31.08 -16.20 23.32
C SER A 83 29.65 -15.75 22.98
N LEU A 84 29.03 -16.38 21.99
CA LEU A 84 27.70 -16.01 21.45
C LEU A 84 26.51 -16.59 22.24
N PHE A 85 26.74 -17.26 23.37
CA PHE A 85 25.67 -17.83 24.21
C PHE A 85 26.05 -17.81 25.70
N PRO A 86 25.48 -16.92 26.54
CA PRO A 86 25.47 -17.16 27.96
C PRO A 86 24.52 -18.33 28.24
N THR A 87 25.06 -19.44 28.73
CA THR A 87 24.31 -20.51 29.36
C THR A 87 23.54 -19.92 30.55
N THR A 88 22.22 -19.92 30.46
CA THR A 88 21.33 -19.54 31.55
C THR A 88 21.34 -20.67 32.59
N ARG A 89 22.15 -20.52 33.63
CA ARG A 89 21.88 -21.12 34.94
C ARG A 89 21.31 -20.05 35.85
N GLU A 90 20.37 -20.50 36.67
CA GLU A 90 19.48 -19.77 37.56
C GLU A 90 20.16 -18.64 38.35
N ALA A 91 19.51 -17.47 38.35
CA ALA A 91 19.66 -16.49 39.42
C ALA A 91 18.26 -16.12 39.89
N SER A 92 17.86 -16.81 40.94
CA SER A 92 16.72 -16.50 41.79
C SER A 92 16.87 -15.11 42.42
N SER A 93 15.74 -14.49 42.70
CA SER A 93 15.57 -13.32 43.54
C SER A 93 16.25 -13.52 44.91
N THR A 94 17.31 -12.77 45.20
CA THR A 94 17.72 -12.39 46.57
C THR A 94 18.87 -11.38 46.54
N ALA A 95 18.77 -10.39 47.43
CA ALA A 95 19.81 -9.52 47.99
C ALA A 95 20.41 -8.40 47.11
N LEU A 96 20.05 -7.17 47.49
CA LEU A 96 20.89 -5.98 47.42
C LEU A 96 22.30 -6.31 47.95
N GLY A 97 23.32 -6.15 47.12
CA GLY A 97 24.72 -6.25 47.49
C GLY A 97 25.50 -5.15 46.79
N GLU A 98 26.22 -4.35 47.58
CA GLU A 98 27.04 -3.22 47.18
C GLU A 98 28.02 -3.58 46.05
N ALA A 99 28.08 -2.76 45.01
CA ALA A 99 29.06 -2.90 43.94
C ALA A 99 30.43 -2.33 44.39
N PRO A 100 31.56 -3.00 44.09
CA PRO A 100 32.88 -2.55 44.50
C PRO A 100 33.29 -1.27 43.77
N ALA A 101 33.74 -0.29 44.55
CA ALA A 101 34.34 0.94 44.08
C ALA A 101 35.75 0.67 43.55
N SER A 102 35.88 0.46 42.24
CA SER A 102 37.17 0.64 41.54
C SER A 102 36.97 1.53 40.33
N LEU A 103 37.15 2.84 40.55
CA LEU A 103 37.26 3.86 39.52
C LEU A 103 38.54 3.59 38.70
N LEU A 104 38.40 3.28 37.42
CA LEU A 104 39.49 3.49 36.47
C LEU A 104 39.75 4.99 36.34
N PRO A 105 41.02 5.44 36.26
CA PRO A 105 41.34 6.85 36.16
C PRO A 105 40.74 7.45 34.88
N ILE A 106 40.03 8.55 35.05
CA ILE A 106 39.49 9.38 33.98
C ILE A 106 40.69 10.02 33.25
N PRO A 107 40.82 9.93 31.91
CA PRO A 107 41.88 10.62 31.17
C PRO A 107 41.79 12.13 31.41
N ALA A 108 42.92 12.75 31.73
CA ALA A 108 43.05 14.12 32.24
C ALA A 108 42.84 15.25 31.20
N GLU A 109 42.14 15.01 30.10
CA GLU A 109 41.82 16.05 29.12
C GLU A 109 40.36 15.91 28.69
N VAL A 110 39.45 16.41 29.52
CA VAL A 110 38.11 16.80 29.08
C VAL A 110 38.20 18.29 28.76
N PRO A 111 37.99 18.73 27.52
CA PRO A 111 38.04 20.16 27.19
C PRO A 111 37.00 20.90 28.04
N GLU A 112 37.44 21.97 28.70
CA GLU A 112 36.57 22.88 29.44
C GLU A 112 35.53 23.46 28.48
N ILE A 113 34.28 23.02 28.61
CA ILE A 113 33.13 23.67 27.98
C ILE A 113 32.69 24.75 28.96
N GLU A 114 33.10 25.99 28.70
CA GLU A 114 32.70 27.15 29.49
C GLU A 114 31.20 27.50 29.32
N SER A 115 30.52 27.51 30.46
CA SER A 115 29.42 28.41 30.86
C SER A 115 27.98 28.21 30.35
N SER A 116 27.10 28.19 31.35
CA SER A 116 25.66 28.48 31.37
C SER A 116 24.68 27.36 30.91
N THR A 117 24.15 26.65 31.90
CA THR A 117 23.09 25.62 31.84
C THR A 117 23.45 24.35 31.08
N ASP A 118 24.11 23.41 31.75
CA ASP A 118 24.25 22.03 31.23
C ASP A 118 22.89 21.32 31.31
N ARG A 119 22.04 21.55 30.31
CA ARG A 119 20.64 21.09 30.23
C ARG A 119 20.49 19.57 30.06
N THR A 120 21.58 18.82 30.03
CA THR A 120 21.56 17.34 29.97
C THR A 120 21.43 16.70 31.36
N LYS A 121 21.55 17.52 32.41
CA LYS A 121 21.51 17.10 33.82
C LYS A 121 20.13 17.44 34.39
N VAL A 122 19.42 16.42 34.85
CA VAL A 122 18.08 16.57 35.45
C VAL A 122 18.17 16.18 36.92
N THR A 123 17.55 16.95 37.80
CA THR A 123 17.43 16.58 39.22
C THR A 123 16.70 15.26 39.34
N ALA A 124 17.11 14.39 40.28
CA ALA A 124 16.43 13.12 40.51
C ALA A 124 14.94 13.28 40.85
N CYS A 125 14.57 14.42 41.48
CA CYS A 125 13.18 14.79 41.73
C CYS A 125 12.41 15.17 40.45
N GLY A 126 13.07 15.81 39.48
CA GLY A 126 12.52 16.24 38.19
C GLY A 126 12.30 15.11 37.18
N VAL A 127 12.77 13.89 37.47
CA VAL A 127 12.46 12.69 36.69
C VAL A 127 10.98 12.35 36.82
N PHE A 128 10.35 11.94 35.71
CA PHE A 128 8.95 11.57 35.66
C PHE A 128 8.63 10.45 36.67
N GLY A 129 7.62 10.70 37.52
CA GLY A 129 7.09 9.69 38.44
C GLY A 129 6.06 8.81 37.74
N TRP A 130 6.18 7.50 37.94
CA TRP A 130 5.22 6.50 37.46
C TRP A 130 4.90 5.55 38.61
N HIS A 131 3.68 5.62 39.14
CA HIS A 131 3.31 5.04 40.43
C HIS A 131 4.29 5.49 41.54
N ASP A 132 4.80 4.54 42.34
CA ASP A 132 5.74 4.79 43.44
C ASP A 132 7.22 4.77 42.99
N SER A 133 7.50 4.91 41.69
CA SER A 133 8.85 4.80 41.12
C SER A 133 9.17 5.91 40.12
N LYS A 134 10.46 6.16 39.90
CA LYS A 134 10.95 7.10 38.89
C LYS A 134 11.21 6.36 37.57
N LEU A 135 10.86 6.99 36.45
CA LEU A 135 11.13 6.44 35.12
C LEU A 135 12.61 6.65 34.74
N LEU A 136 13.42 5.62 34.95
CA LEU A 136 14.85 5.65 34.63
C LEU A 136 15.20 4.56 33.61
N SER A 137 15.86 4.95 32.53
CA SER A 137 16.31 4.03 31.46
C SER A 137 17.74 3.55 31.71
N GLY A 138 18.11 2.39 31.16
CA GLY A 138 19.50 1.90 31.23
C GLY A 138 20.39 2.53 30.16
N LEU A 139 21.71 2.54 30.40
CA LEU A 139 22.72 2.83 29.37
C LEU A 139 23.85 1.80 29.42
N PHE A 140 24.39 1.41 28.27
CA PHE A 140 25.57 0.52 28.17
C PHE A 140 26.29 0.65 26.83
N GLY A 141 27.54 0.20 26.76
CA GLY A 141 28.34 0.17 25.54
C GLY A 141 28.39 -1.22 24.89
N ILE A 142 28.40 -1.28 23.56
CA ILE A 142 28.67 -2.51 22.79
C ILE A 142 29.89 -2.28 21.92
N GLN A 143 30.82 -3.24 21.90
CA GLN A 143 32.03 -3.16 21.08
C GLN A 143 31.70 -3.01 19.59
N LYS A 144 32.32 -2.01 18.93
CA LYS A 144 32.17 -1.78 17.48
C LYS A 144 33.22 -2.52 16.65
N GLY A 145 34.25 -3.08 17.30
CA GLY A 145 35.42 -3.66 16.63
C GLY A 145 36.34 -2.62 16.00
N GLU A 146 36.23 -1.35 16.42
CA GLU A 146 37.11 -0.27 16.03
C GLU A 146 37.89 0.19 17.27
N GLN A 147 39.12 0.67 17.07
CA GLN A 147 39.96 1.23 18.12
C GLN A 147 40.36 2.66 17.74
N THR A 148 40.55 3.53 18.74
CA THR A 148 41.18 4.83 18.53
C THR A 148 42.64 4.65 18.08
N SER A 149 43.27 5.71 17.60
CA SER A 149 44.71 5.73 17.31
C SER A 149 45.58 5.36 18.52
N SER A 150 45.07 5.58 19.73
CA SER A 150 45.67 5.19 21.01
C SER A 150 45.34 3.76 21.46
N GLY A 151 44.68 2.95 20.63
CA GLY A 151 44.33 1.56 20.94
C GLY A 151 43.13 1.38 21.88
N ILE A 152 42.43 2.46 22.23
CA ILE A 152 41.23 2.40 23.08
C ILE A 152 40.07 1.87 22.25
N GLU A 153 39.40 0.84 22.77
CA GLU A 153 38.25 0.26 22.10
C GLU A 153 37.07 1.23 22.01
N ILE A 154 36.53 1.39 20.80
CA ILE A 154 35.37 2.24 20.55
C ILE A 154 34.10 1.45 20.81
N LEU A 155 33.35 1.90 21.81
CA LEU A 155 32.04 1.36 22.15
C LEU A 155 30.93 2.15 21.45
N ARG A 156 29.92 1.43 20.94
CA ARG A 156 28.63 2.00 20.54
C ARG A 156 27.78 2.19 21.79
N PHE A 157 27.39 3.42 22.06
CA PHE A 157 26.47 3.76 23.13
C PHE A 157 25.05 3.24 22.84
N ILE A 158 24.45 2.54 23.80
CA ILE A 158 23.09 1.99 23.73
C ILE A 158 22.24 2.60 24.82
N MET A 159 21.10 3.17 24.41
CA MET A 159 20.05 3.68 25.29
C MET A 159 18.99 2.58 25.47
N ASN A 160 18.88 2.02 26.67
CA ASN A 160 17.87 1.00 26.97
C ASN A 160 16.55 1.65 27.41
N LEU A 161 15.79 2.10 26.42
CA LEU A 161 14.51 2.81 26.60
C LEU A 161 13.31 1.87 26.77
N ILE A 162 13.52 0.59 27.13
CA ILE A 162 12.42 -0.36 27.38
C ILE A 162 11.43 0.15 28.44
N PRO A 163 11.87 0.72 29.60
CA PRO A 163 10.95 1.27 30.58
C PRO A 163 10.09 2.41 30.01
N PHE A 164 10.71 3.36 29.30
CA PHE A 164 10.00 4.48 28.68
C PHE A 164 9.01 4.00 27.61
N ASN A 165 9.41 3.05 26.75
CA ASN A 165 8.51 2.44 25.77
C ASN A 165 7.31 1.74 26.43
N GLY A 166 7.44 1.26 27.67
CA GLY A 166 6.37 0.58 28.40
C GLY A 166 5.22 1.50 28.81
N ILE A 167 5.47 2.80 28.98
CA ILE A 167 4.44 3.79 29.35
C ILE A 167 3.86 4.54 28.15
N CYS A 168 4.50 4.43 26.98
CA CYS A 168 3.98 5.01 25.74
C CYS A 168 2.84 4.14 25.18
N SER A 169 1.60 4.39 25.62
CA SER A 169 0.40 3.69 25.13
C SER A 169 0.13 3.97 23.65
N ASP A 170 0.36 5.21 23.22
CA ASP A 170 0.05 5.71 21.88
C ASP A 170 1.31 6.25 21.21
N ASN A 171 1.81 5.50 20.22
CA ASN A 171 3.04 5.85 19.51
C ASN A 171 2.78 6.92 18.43
N ILE A 172 3.59 7.97 18.42
CA ILE A 172 3.65 8.96 17.35
C ILE A 172 3.98 8.21 16.05
N LYS A 173 3.04 8.17 15.11
CA LYS A 173 3.21 7.39 13.88
C LYS A 173 4.24 8.00 12.94
N GLY A 174 4.32 9.33 12.90
CA GLY A 174 5.12 10.06 11.91
C GLY A 174 4.85 9.54 10.49
N ASP A 175 5.89 9.39 9.68
CA ASP A 175 5.77 8.97 8.28
C ASP A 175 6.10 7.48 8.04
N ILE A 176 5.95 6.61 9.05
CA ILE A 176 6.20 5.16 8.90
C ILE A 176 5.36 4.54 7.77
N ALA A 177 4.13 5.03 7.56
CA ALA A 177 3.25 4.53 6.51
C ALA A 177 3.81 4.74 5.09
N THR A 178 4.71 5.71 4.93
CA THR A 178 5.32 6.07 3.64
C THR A 178 6.49 5.15 3.26
N LEU A 179 7.08 4.43 4.23
CA LEU A 179 8.32 3.67 4.04
C LEU A 179 8.21 2.67 2.86
N PRO A 180 8.99 2.86 1.79
CA PRO A 180 8.84 2.09 0.56
C PRO A 180 9.39 0.68 0.71
N MET A 181 8.72 -0.26 0.04
CA MET A 181 9.13 -1.67 -0.06
C MET A 181 9.74 -1.95 -1.43
N PHE A 182 10.79 -2.78 -1.48
CA PHE A 182 11.46 -3.09 -2.75
C PHE A 182 10.54 -3.73 -3.80
N SER A 183 9.52 -4.52 -3.38
CA SER A 183 8.54 -5.07 -4.32
C SER A 183 7.68 -4.03 -5.05
N GLN A 184 7.64 -2.77 -4.58
CA GLN A 184 6.98 -1.66 -5.29
C GLN A 184 7.69 -1.25 -6.57
N TRP A 185 8.93 -1.71 -6.80
CA TRP A 185 9.67 -1.46 -8.03
C TRP A 185 9.19 -2.34 -9.19
N THR A 186 8.26 -3.26 -8.93
CA THR A 186 7.72 -4.18 -9.94
C THR A 186 7.21 -3.49 -11.22
N PRO A 187 6.51 -2.34 -11.14
CA PRO A 187 6.02 -1.64 -12.33
C PRO A 187 7.11 -1.09 -13.25
N LEU A 188 8.33 -0.87 -12.75
CA LEU A 188 9.48 -0.36 -13.52
C LEU A 188 9.79 -1.32 -14.69
N GLU A 189 9.69 -0.80 -15.91
CA GLU A 189 10.01 -1.52 -17.14
C GLU A 189 11.15 -0.80 -17.85
N LEU A 190 12.24 -1.52 -18.14
CA LEU A 190 13.34 -1.03 -18.95
C LEU A 190 13.19 -1.59 -20.36
N LEU A 191 13.20 -0.70 -21.36
CA LEU A 191 13.31 -1.06 -22.77
C LEU A 191 14.75 -1.45 -23.10
N VAL A 192 14.97 -1.99 -24.31
CA VAL A 192 16.25 -2.57 -24.74
C VAL A 192 17.42 -1.59 -24.59
N GLU A 193 17.20 -0.33 -24.96
CA GLU A 193 18.21 0.75 -24.90
C GLU A 193 18.23 1.51 -23.56
N ASP A 194 17.29 1.21 -22.67
CA ASP A 194 17.21 1.86 -21.38
C ASP A 194 18.24 1.26 -20.42
N VAL A 195 18.87 2.15 -19.65
CA VAL A 195 19.72 1.87 -18.49
C VAL A 195 19.20 2.75 -17.37
N PHE A 196 19.17 2.25 -16.14
CA PHE A 196 18.96 3.12 -14.99
C PHE A 196 20.27 3.46 -14.28
N LEU A 197 20.31 4.65 -13.71
CA LEU A 197 21.40 5.16 -12.87
C LEU A 197 20.88 5.31 -11.45
N LEU A 198 21.71 5.00 -10.46
CA LEU A 198 21.41 5.11 -9.04
C LEU A 198 22.25 6.22 -8.40
N SER A 199 21.61 7.16 -7.74
CA SER A 199 22.26 8.10 -6.82
C SER A 199 21.77 7.81 -5.40
N SER A 200 22.63 7.97 -4.40
CA SER A 200 22.28 7.70 -3.01
C SER A 200 23.09 8.53 -2.03
N GLU A 201 22.44 8.95 -0.93
CA GLU A 201 23.04 9.67 0.19
C GLU A 201 22.60 9.03 1.52
N ASP A 202 23.48 9.04 2.52
CA ASP A 202 23.27 8.43 3.84
C ASP A 202 23.64 9.46 4.92
N LEU A 203 22.73 9.70 5.86
CA LEU A 203 22.94 10.58 7.01
C LEU A 203 23.68 9.85 8.14
N LYS A 204 24.72 10.48 8.69
CA LYS A 204 25.44 9.94 9.84
C LYS A 204 24.60 10.10 11.10
N CYS A 205 24.52 9.03 11.89
CA CYS A 205 23.92 9.06 13.23
C CYS A 205 22.50 9.65 13.27
N MET A 206 21.68 9.37 12.25
CA MET A 206 20.36 9.97 11.99
C MET A 206 19.51 10.27 13.23
N PHE A 207 19.37 9.31 14.16
CA PHE A 207 18.55 9.51 15.36
C PHE A 207 19.09 10.58 16.30
N TYR A 208 20.41 10.74 16.38
CA TYR A 208 21.04 11.73 17.25
C TYR A 208 21.10 13.14 16.66
N LEU A 209 20.69 13.32 15.40
CA LEU A 209 20.63 14.62 14.75
C LEU A 209 19.49 15.50 15.27
N PHE A 210 18.44 14.89 15.81
CA PHE A 210 17.23 15.59 16.19
C PHE A 210 17.19 15.85 17.69
N GLY A 211 17.21 17.13 18.06
CA GLY A 211 17.01 17.58 19.45
C GLY A 211 15.58 17.36 19.94
N LEU A 212 15.44 17.11 21.23
CA LEU A 212 14.17 17.04 21.95
C LEU A 212 14.02 18.29 22.83
N ASP A 213 12.79 18.82 22.88
CA ASP A 213 12.46 19.93 23.79
C ASP A 213 12.60 19.52 25.27
N ASP A 214 12.83 20.51 26.12
CA ASP A 214 13.12 20.30 27.54
C ASP A 214 11.98 19.56 28.28
N VAL A 215 10.73 19.65 27.78
CA VAL A 215 9.59 18.89 28.30
C VAL A 215 9.77 17.36 28.24
N TRP A 216 10.60 16.87 27.31
CA TRP A 216 10.87 15.44 27.12
C TRP A 216 11.96 14.90 28.04
N LEU A 217 12.80 15.78 28.62
CA LEU A 217 13.97 15.38 29.41
C LEU A 217 13.62 14.47 30.59
N LYS A 218 12.51 14.78 31.28
CA LYS A 218 12.01 14.00 32.42
C LYS A 218 11.70 12.53 32.09
N PHE A 219 11.52 12.19 30.80
CA PHE A 219 11.26 10.83 30.32
C PHE A 219 12.52 10.12 29.79
N GLN A 220 13.57 10.88 29.48
CA GLN A 220 14.80 10.40 28.84
C GLN A 220 15.96 10.26 29.84
N ALA A 221 15.66 10.29 31.14
CA ALA A 221 16.63 10.16 32.22
C ALA A 221 17.16 8.71 32.33
N PHE A 222 18.45 8.59 32.64
CA PHE A 222 19.13 7.32 32.82
C PHE A 222 19.32 6.96 34.30
N ASN A 223 19.38 5.68 34.59
CA ASN A 223 19.47 5.10 35.93
C ASN A 223 20.85 5.24 36.60
N ARG A 224 21.64 6.24 36.22
CA ARG A 224 22.97 6.51 36.78
C ARG A 224 23.02 7.92 37.35
N VAL A 225 23.13 7.99 38.67
CA VAL A 225 23.39 9.25 39.39
C VAL A 225 24.79 9.74 39.03
N LEU A 226 24.90 11.03 38.74
CA LEU A 226 26.16 11.68 38.44
C LEU A 226 27.01 11.82 39.72
N PRO A 227 28.33 11.62 39.64
CA PRO A 227 29.26 12.06 40.67
C PRO A 227 29.06 13.56 40.97
N GLU A 228 29.21 13.96 42.24
CA GLU A 228 29.04 15.36 42.69
C GLU A 228 29.89 16.35 41.90
N ALA A 229 31.11 15.95 41.52
CA ALA A 229 32.01 16.75 40.68
C ALA A 229 31.44 17.09 39.30
N LEU A 230 30.43 16.35 38.82
CA LEU A 230 29.75 16.58 37.55
C LEU A 230 28.39 17.27 37.74
N TRP A 231 28.01 17.67 38.95
CA TRP A 231 26.75 18.38 39.16
C TRP A 231 26.81 19.80 38.59
N PRO A 232 25.67 20.40 38.23
CA PRO A 232 25.63 21.82 37.90
C PRO A 232 26.15 22.67 39.08
N VAL A 233 26.84 23.77 38.78
CA VAL A 233 27.38 24.67 39.81
C VAL A 233 26.24 25.18 40.71
N GLY A 234 26.36 24.98 42.02
CA GLY A 234 25.34 25.37 43.01
C GLY A 234 24.23 24.33 43.26
N ALA A 235 24.28 23.15 42.63
CA ALA A 235 23.34 22.07 42.88
C ALA A 235 23.50 21.46 44.28
N THR A 236 22.38 21.27 44.98
CA THR A 236 22.31 20.64 46.31
C THR A 236 21.67 19.24 46.29
N GLU A 237 21.18 18.80 45.13
CA GLU A 237 20.45 17.54 44.96
C GLU A 237 21.15 16.59 43.97
N PRO A 238 20.95 15.26 44.10
CA PRO A 238 21.43 14.29 43.12
C PRO A 238 20.89 14.55 41.72
N HIS A 239 21.79 14.56 40.73
CA HIS A 239 21.45 14.71 39.31
C HIS A 239 21.67 13.40 38.54
N VAL A 240 20.87 13.19 37.51
CA VAL A 240 21.02 12.09 36.54
C VAL A 240 21.21 12.66 35.14
N LEU A 241 21.84 11.88 34.26
CA LEU A 241 21.93 12.22 32.84
C LEU A 241 20.59 11.95 32.15
N ALA A 242 20.20 12.84 31.24
CA ALA A 242 19.09 12.63 30.33
C ALA A 242 19.49 12.86 28.88
N SER A 243 18.91 12.10 27.96
CA SER A 243 19.12 12.31 26.53
C SER A 243 18.33 13.52 26.04
N ARG A 244 19.01 14.45 25.36
CA ARG A 244 18.39 15.59 24.64
C ARG A 244 18.14 15.32 23.16
N VAL A 245 18.40 14.10 22.70
CA VAL A 245 18.25 13.73 21.30
C VAL A 245 17.24 12.61 21.16
N LEU A 246 16.73 12.43 19.95
CA LEU A 246 15.82 11.35 19.64
C LEU A 246 16.53 9.99 19.82
N GLY A 247 16.27 9.33 20.95
CA GLY A 247 17.01 8.13 21.32
C GLY A 247 16.83 6.95 20.34
N MET A 248 17.93 6.33 19.94
CA MET A 248 17.91 5.08 19.18
C MET A 248 17.40 3.95 20.09
N GLY A 249 16.15 3.53 19.88
CA GLY A 249 15.47 2.52 20.72
C GLY A 249 14.11 2.96 21.26
N PHE A 250 13.77 4.26 21.19
CA PHE A 250 12.42 4.73 21.47
C PHE A 250 11.46 4.30 20.35
N ILE A 251 10.28 3.83 20.74
CA ILE A 251 9.29 3.22 19.83
C ILE A 251 8.80 4.19 18.75
N GLY A 252 8.83 5.49 19.00
CA GLY A 252 8.46 6.55 18.04
C GLY A 252 9.60 7.05 17.15
N SER A 253 10.86 6.71 17.46
CA SER A 253 12.02 7.32 16.79
C SER A 253 12.05 7.09 15.29
N ALA A 254 11.69 5.89 14.82
CA ALA A 254 11.68 5.59 13.39
C ALA A 254 10.66 6.46 12.62
N GLY A 255 9.49 6.72 13.22
CA GLY A 255 8.45 7.53 12.57
C GLY A 255 8.78 9.01 12.56
N ILE A 256 9.32 9.51 13.67
CA ILE A 256 9.77 10.90 13.79
C ILE A 256 10.96 11.15 12.86
N ALA A 257 11.98 10.29 12.87
CA ALA A 257 13.15 10.44 11.99
C ALA A 257 12.78 10.36 10.50
N GLN A 258 11.91 9.42 10.11
CA GLN A 258 11.40 9.34 8.74
C GLN A 258 10.67 10.63 8.34
N HIS A 259 9.85 11.18 9.24
CA HIS A 259 9.09 12.40 9.00
C HIS A 259 10.01 13.61 8.83
N LEU A 260 10.97 13.79 9.75
CA LEU A 260 11.91 14.91 9.71
C LEU A 260 12.80 14.85 8.47
N HIS A 261 13.31 13.66 8.09
CA HIS A 261 14.11 13.53 6.88
C HIS A 261 13.31 13.90 5.63
N ARG A 262 12.08 13.38 5.49
CA ARG A 262 11.19 13.72 4.38
C ARG A 262 10.97 15.22 4.29
N ASN A 263 10.73 15.90 5.41
CA ASN A 263 10.50 17.33 5.42
C ASN A 263 11.74 18.11 4.95
N MET A 264 12.95 17.68 5.33
CA MET A 264 14.18 18.28 4.80
C MET A 264 14.29 18.13 3.28
N LEU A 265 13.79 17.03 2.70
CA LEU A 265 13.81 16.83 1.25
C LEU A 265 12.72 17.63 0.52
N LEU A 266 11.55 17.79 1.13
CA LEU A 266 10.37 18.36 0.48
C LEU A 266 10.18 19.87 0.71
N ALA A 267 10.69 20.40 1.83
CA ALA A 267 10.53 21.81 2.15
C ALA A 267 11.19 22.71 1.09
N ASN A 268 10.66 23.92 0.92
CA ASN A 268 11.19 24.89 -0.03
C ASN A 268 12.63 25.27 0.30
N LYS A 269 13.42 25.53 -0.74
CA LYS A 269 14.78 26.07 -0.60
C LYS A 269 14.74 27.44 0.09
N PRO A 270 15.71 27.78 0.95
CA PRO A 270 16.91 26.99 1.29
C PRO A 270 16.72 26.00 2.46
N GLN A 271 15.56 26.02 3.14
CA GLN A 271 15.31 25.19 4.33
C GLN A 271 15.25 23.69 3.98
N GLY A 272 14.70 23.35 2.82
CA GLY A 272 14.70 22.00 2.29
C GLY A 272 15.27 21.93 0.87
N ALA A 273 15.28 20.72 0.30
CA ALA A 273 15.77 20.48 -1.05
C ALA A 273 14.75 20.84 -2.15
N GLY A 274 13.48 21.05 -1.81
CA GLY A 274 12.41 21.37 -2.76
C GLY A 274 12.14 20.26 -3.76
N LEU A 275 12.32 18.99 -3.38
CA LEU A 275 12.05 17.86 -4.26
C LEU A 275 10.55 17.72 -4.55
N ASP A 276 10.23 17.28 -5.77
CA ASP A 276 8.85 17.04 -6.17
C ASP A 276 8.28 15.78 -5.49
N ALA A 277 7.25 15.95 -4.66
CA ALA A 277 6.55 14.88 -3.98
C ALA A 277 5.84 13.90 -4.95
N CYS A 278 5.56 14.30 -6.19
CA CYS A 278 4.91 13.46 -7.20
C CYS A 278 5.85 12.37 -7.77
N THR A 279 7.15 12.60 -7.69
CA THR A 279 8.19 11.65 -8.14
C THR A 279 8.71 10.76 -7.00
N GLU A 280 8.14 10.89 -5.81
CA GLU A 280 8.53 10.09 -4.65
C GLU A 280 7.85 8.72 -4.63
N LEU A 281 8.64 7.65 -4.52
CA LEU A 281 8.15 6.30 -4.30
C LEU A 281 7.79 6.09 -2.82
N ARG A 282 6.48 5.90 -2.55
CA ARG A 282 5.95 5.71 -1.19
C ARG A 282 5.08 4.47 -1.10
N LYS A 283 5.03 3.85 0.08
CA LYS A 283 4.16 2.70 0.33
C LYS A 283 2.67 3.04 0.31
N ASP A 284 2.31 4.26 0.66
CA ASP A 284 0.95 4.78 0.80
C ASP A 284 0.40 5.44 -0.47
N ARG A 285 1.16 5.45 -1.59
CA ARG A 285 0.72 5.99 -2.89
C ARG A 285 0.96 4.99 -4.03
N ALA A 286 0.32 5.27 -5.16
CA ALA A 286 0.63 4.58 -6.42
C ALA A 286 2.08 4.83 -6.85
N PHE A 287 2.59 3.97 -7.73
CA PHE A 287 3.92 4.14 -8.31
C PHE A 287 4.03 5.49 -9.04
N PRO A 288 5.14 6.25 -8.86
CA PRO A 288 5.31 7.59 -9.44
C PRO A 288 5.03 7.65 -10.94
N SER A 289 4.35 8.71 -11.38
CA SER A 289 4.05 8.95 -12.78
C SER A 289 5.15 9.83 -13.39
N GLY A 290 6.19 9.20 -13.93
CA GLY A 290 7.25 9.85 -14.70
C GLY A 290 8.04 8.80 -15.48
N THR A 291 8.44 9.10 -16.71
CA THR A 291 9.21 8.16 -17.56
C THR A 291 10.71 8.20 -17.28
N ALA A 292 11.20 9.23 -16.57
CA ALA A 292 12.63 9.48 -16.41
C ALA A 292 13.21 9.03 -15.06
N GLY A 293 12.40 8.67 -14.06
CA GLY A 293 12.91 8.28 -12.75
C GLY A 293 11.93 8.48 -11.59
N PHE A 294 12.42 8.19 -10.38
CA PHE A 294 11.76 8.46 -9.10
C PHE A 294 12.81 8.52 -7.99
N TRP A 295 12.48 9.15 -6.88
CA TRP A 295 13.31 9.13 -5.68
C TRP A 295 12.58 8.47 -4.51
N LYS A 296 13.32 8.06 -3.49
CA LYS A 296 12.76 7.50 -2.26
C LYS A 296 13.63 7.87 -1.07
N VAL A 297 13.00 7.88 0.10
CA VAL A 297 13.69 8.01 1.38
C VAL A 297 13.28 6.88 2.31
N TYR A 298 14.29 6.25 2.93
CA TYR A 298 14.11 5.20 3.91
C TYR A 298 15.04 5.48 5.09
N LEU A 299 14.46 6.01 6.17
CA LEU A 299 15.15 6.42 7.38
C LEU A 299 16.29 7.38 7.08
N ASP A 300 17.54 6.95 7.22
CA ASP A 300 18.77 7.71 7.00
C ASP A 300 19.20 7.78 5.53
N ASN A 301 18.58 6.99 4.65
CA ASN A 301 19.01 6.83 3.26
C ASN A 301 18.06 7.53 2.29
N TRP A 302 18.61 8.38 1.43
CA TRP A 302 17.95 8.88 0.22
C TRP A 302 18.49 8.12 -1.00
N ASP A 303 17.60 7.78 -1.94
CA ASP A 303 17.98 7.16 -3.21
C ASP A 303 17.18 7.75 -4.36
N GLU A 304 17.87 8.04 -5.47
CA GLU A 304 17.28 8.42 -6.74
C GLU A 304 17.57 7.35 -7.78
N LEU A 305 16.55 6.97 -8.55
CA LEU A 305 16.69 6.20 -9.76
C LEU A 305 16.31 7.06 -10.96
N ARG A 306 17.19 7.08 -11.98
CA ARG A 306 16.95 7.77 -13.25
C ARG A 306 17.06 6.79 -14.41
N VAL A 307 16.04 6.70 -15.25
CA VAL A 307 16.05 5.87 -16.48
C VAL A 307 16.49 6.74 -17.64
N THR A 308 17.48 6.29 -18.40
CA THR A 308 18.04 7.02 -19.53
C THR A 308 18.58 6.07 -20.61
N SER A 309 19.02 6.63 -21.73
CA SER A 309 19.67 5.82 -22.79
C SER A 309 21.07 5.38 -22.38
N ARG A 310 21.58 4.29 -22.96
CA ARG A 310 22.99 3.86 -22.78
C ARG A 310 24.01 5.00 -23.06
N ALA A 311 23.77 5.82 -24.08
CA ALA A 311 24.66 6.92 -24.43
C ALA A 311 24.66 8.02 -23.35
N SER A 312 23.47 8.41 -22.89
CA SER A 312 23.30 9.39 -21.82
C SER A 312 23.85 8.89 -20.48
N ALA A 313 23.69 7.60 -20.18
CA ALA A 313 24.21 6.96 -18.98
C ALA A 313 25.73 7.16 -18.84
N ARG A 314 26.48 6.91 -19.91
CA ARG A 314 27.95 7.08 -19.95
C ARG A 314 28.40 8.52 -19.71
N LEU A 315 27.58 9.51 -20.06
CA LEU A 315 27.90 10.93 -19.87
C LEU A 315 27.63 11.41 -18.43
N LEU A 316 26.66 10.79 -17.77
CA LEU A 316 26.17 11.16 -16.44
C LEU A 316 26.85 10.39 -15.31
N GLU A 317 27.38 9.19 -15.58
CA GLU A 317 27.99 8.32 -14.58
C GLU A 317 29.06 9.04 -13.74
N GLY A 318 28.97 8.88 -12.42
CA GLY A 318 29.87 9.49 -11.44
C GLY A 318 29.60 10.97 -11.12
N LYS A 319 28.73 11.65 -11.86
CA LYS A 319 28.38 13.07 -11.61
C LYS A 319 27.14 13.17 -10.74
N PRO A 320 27.05 14.12 -9.78
CA PRO A 320 25.83 14.32 -9.00
C PRO A 320 24.69 14.85 -9.90
N SER A 321 23.44 14.46 -9.58
CA SER A 321 22.25 15.06 -10.18
C SER A 321 21.94 16.45 -9.59
N PRO A 322 21.14 17.29 -10.28
CA PRO A 322 20.64 18.55 -9.70
C PRO A 322 19.96 18.34 -8.35
N GLU A 323 19.11 17.33 -8.24
CA GLU A 323 18.43 16.93 -7.02
C GLU A 323 19.43 16.55 -5.92
N ASN A 324 20.51 15.86 -6.29
CA ASN A 324 21.59 15.52 -5.37
C ASN A 324 22.23 16.78 -4.75
N LEU A 325 22.48 17.81 -5.57
CA LEU A 325 23.08 19.07 -5.13
C LEU A 325 22.13 19.85 -4.21
N ASP A 326 20.84 19.87 -4.54
CA ASP A 326 19.81 20.51 -3.73
C ASP A 326 19.70 19.86 -2.34
N ILE A 327 19.82 18.54 -2.27
CA ILE A 327 19.86 17.80 -1.02
C ILE A 327 21.12 18.10 -0.22
N HIS A 328 22.28 18.22 -0.89
CA HIS A 328 23.52 18.60 -0.19
C HIS A 328 23.38 19.99 0.44
N ALA A 329 22.76 20.94 -0.26
CA ALA A 329 22.48 22.27 0.26
C ALA A 329 21.51 22.22 1.45
N SER A 330 20.43 21.44 1.36
CA SER A 330 19.48 21.26 2.45
C SER A 330 20.12 20.63 3.69
N TYR A 331 20.90 19.57 3.51
CA TYR A 331 21.58 18.92 4.63
C TYR A 331 22.62 19.82 5.28
N LEU A 332 23.34 20.62 4.48
CA LEU A 332 24.27 21.61 5.02
C LEU A 332 23.53 22.69 5.84
N PHE A 333 22.41 23.20 5.32
CA PHE A 333 21.58 24.21 6.01
C PHE A 333 21.04 23.69 7.35
N ASN A 334 20.62 22.42 7.40
CA ASN A 334 20.08 21.79 8.60
C ASN A 334 21.16 21.12 9.48
N GLU A 335 22.45 21.37 9.21
CA GLU A 335 23.58 20.78 9.95
C GLU A 335 23.52 19.23 10.03
N ALA A 336 22.99 18.58 8.99
CA ALA A 336 22.84 17.13 8.91
C ALA A 336 24.07 16.49 8.21
N PRO A 337 25.00 15.87 8.96
CA PRO A 337 26.24 15.35 8.40
C PRO A 337 25.99 14.12 7.51
N ARG A 338 26.56 14.15 6.31
CA ARG A 338 26.51 13.04 5.35
C ARG A 338 27.59 11.99 5.61
N HIS A 339 27.44 10.82 4.99
CA HIS A 339 28.44 9.75 4.94
C HIS A 339 29.10 9.61 3.55
N PRO A 340 30.12 10.42 3.20
CA PRO A 340 30.68 10.49 1.84
C PRO A 340 31.10 9.13 1.25
N LYS A 341 31.65 8.22 2.08
CA LYS A 341 32.08 6.89 1.62
C LYS A 341 30.93 5.97 1.16
N LYS A 342 29.69 6.28 1.52
CA LYS A 342 28.49 5.53 1.13
C LYS A 342 27.72 6.21 0.00
N ALA A 343 28.09 7.44 -0.37
CA ALA A 343 27.40 8.17 -1.41
C ALA A 343 27.61 7.50 -2.77
N LEU A 344 26.58 7.54 -3.60
CA LEU A 344 26.61 7.08 -4.99
C LEU A 344 26.11 8.23 -5.87
N HIS A 345 26.76 8.46 -7.00
CA HIS A 345 26.39 9.50 -7.96
C HIS A 345 26.23 8.88 -9.34
N HIS A 346 24.97 8.80 -9.82
CA HIS A 346 24.63 8.21 -11.12
C HIS A 346 25.36 6.88 -11.40
N ALA A 347 25.46 6.00 -10.42
CA ALA A 347 26.15 4.74 -10.57
C ALA A 347 25.29 3.74 -11.35
N ILE A 348 25.87 3.04 -12.33
CA ILE A 348 25.18 1.96 -13.08
C ILE A 348 24.89 0.77 -12.15
N LYS A 349 25.83 0.46 -11.25
CA LYS A 349 25.68 -0.60 -10.24
C LYS A 349 25.78 0.00 -8.85
N GLY A 350 24.93 -0.47 -7.94
CA GLY A 350 24.94 0.06 -6.58
C GLY A 350 24.07 -0.71 -5.62
N LEU A 351 24.15 -0.32 -4.34
CA LEU A 351 23.44 -0.94 -3.24
C LEU A 351 22.40 0.03 -2.68
N THR A 352 21.15 -0.41 -2.57
CA THR A 352 20.09 0.32 -1.86
C THR A 352 19.20 -0.63 -1.07
N GLN A 353 18.84 -0.30 0.17
CA GLN A 353 18.02 -1.16 1.06
C GLN A 353 18.50 -2.63 1.14
N GLY A 354 19.80 -2.86 0.95
CA GLY A 354 20.43 -4.19 0.91
C GLY A 354 20.19 -4.99 -0.38
N ALA A 355 19.56 -4.40 -1.39
CA ALA A 355 19.53 -4.92 -2.77
C ALA A 355 20.78 -4.47 -3.52
N LEU A 356 21.35 -5.37 -4.33
CA LEU A 356 22.32 -5.06 -5.37
C LEU A 356 21.56 -4.85 -6.68
N LEU A 357 21.79 -3.70 -7.31
CA LEU A 357 21.16 -3.29 -8.55
C LEU A 357 22.19 -3.27 -9.67
N ASP A 358 21.73 -3.65 -10.87
CA ASP A 358 22.49 -3.55 -12.10
C ASP A 358 21.63 -2.87 -13.17
N GLY A 359 22.00 -1.63 -13.50
CA GLY A 359 21.31 -0.77 -14.46
C GLY A 359 21.39 -1.26 -15.90
N GLU A 360 22.50 -1.90 -16.27
CA GLU A 360 22.68 -2.44 -17.62
C GLU A 360 21.95 -3.77 -17.79
N GLU A 361 22.10 -4.69 -16.84
CA GLU A 361 21.34 -5.95 -16.85
C GLU A 361 19.84 -5.68 -16.66
N GLY A 362 19.49 -4.60 -15.97
CA GLY A 362 18.11 -4.27 -15.62
C GLY A 362 17.56 -5.22 -14.55
N SER A 363 18.38 -5.53 -13.55
CA SER A 363 18.10 -6.54 -12.54
C SER A 363 18.27 -5.98 -11.13
N ALA A 364 17.62 -6.64 -10.16
CA ALA A 364 17.90 -6.43 -8.74
C ALA A 364 17.84 -7.74 -7.98
N ARG A 365 18.82 -7.94 -7.08
CA ARG A 365 18.96 -9.15 -6.28
C ARG A 365 19.38 -8.83 -4.84
N PRO A 366 19.18 -9.73 -3.87
CA PRO A 366 19.77 -9.58 -2.55
C PRO A 366 21.28 -9.44 -2.62
N LYS A 367 21.87 -8.73 -1.65
CA LYS A 367 23.32 -8.64 -1.50
C LYS A 367 23.93 -10.05 -1.33
N PRO A 368 24.95 -10.47 -2.12
CA PRO A 368 25.52 -11.82 -2.09
C PRO A 368 25.95 -12.28 -0.69
N GLU A 369 26.51 -11.38 0.11
CA GLU A 369 26.96 -11.66 1.47
C GLU A 369 25.78 -11.96 2.40
N LYS A 370 24.62 -11.35 2.17
CA LYS A 370 23.38 -11.70 2.88
C LYS A 370 22.83 -13.04 2.42
N GLU A 371 22.91 -13.35 1.13
CA GLU A 371 22.53 -14.67 0.61
C GLU A 371 23.36 -15.76 1.27
N ALA A 372 24.70 -15.63 1.22
CA ALA A 372 25.64 -16.56 1.84
C ALA A 372 25.39 -16.69 3.36
N LYS A 373 25.19 -15.58 4.07
CA LYS A 373 24.88 -15.56 5.50
C LYS A 373 23.64 -16.39 5.82
N TYR A 374 22.53 -16.16 5.11
CA TYR A 374 21.29 -16.88 5.42
C TYR A 374 21.32 -18.32 4.95
N ILE A 375 21.99 -18.63 3.84
CA ILE A 375 22.26 -20.02 3.42
C ILE A 375 23.05 -20.74 4.52
N ALA A 376 24.11 -20.12 5.06
CA ALA A 376 24.91 -20.70 6.12
C ALA A 376 24.10 -20.92 7.42
N VAL A 377 23.26 -19.96 7.82
CA VAL A 377 22.37 -20.12 8.99
C VAL A 377 21.41 -21.29 8.79
N ILE A 378 20.78 -21.42 7.62
CA ILE A 378 19.88 -22.53 7.34
C ILE A 378 20.63 -23.87 7.27
N ALA A 379 21.79 -23.91 6.63
CA ALA A 379 22.65 -25.10 6.59
C ALA A 379 23.08 -25.54 7.99
N HIS A 380 23.40 -24.59 8.87
CA HIS A 380 23.73 -24.87 10.27
C HIS A 380 22.55 -25.48 11.03
N ILE A 381 21.35 -24.90 10.88
CA ILE A 381 20.12 -25.44 11.48
C ILE A 381 19.85 -26.87 10.99
N LEU A 382 20.01 -27.12 9.68
CA LEU A 382 19.84 -28.45 9.08
C LEU A 382 20.85 -29.45 9.62
N ARG A 383 22.12 -29.06 9.76
CA ARG A 383 23.21 -29.91 10.30
C ARG A 383 23.00 -30.23 11.78
N GLN A 384 22.58 -29.25 12.58
CA GLN A 384 22.31 -29.46 14.01
C GLN A 384 21.15 -30.42 14.24
N GLY A 385 20.14 -30.42 13.36
CA GLY A 385 18.97 -31.28 13.48
C GLY A 385 18.00 -30.90 14.62
N PHE A 386 18.40 -29.99 15.53
CA PHE A 386 17.57 -29.39 16.58
C PHE A 386 17.59 -27.87 16.44
N VAL A 387 16.46 -27.23 16.73
CA VAL A 387 16.35 -25.77 16.61
C VAL A 387 15.44 -25.20 17.70
N ASN A 388 15.78 -24.01 18.21
CA ASN A 388 14.87 -23.23 19.06
C ASN A 388 14.11 -22.16 18.24
N LEU A 389 13.09 -21.55 18.84
CA LEU A 389 12.26 -20.56 18.16
C LEU A 389 13.07 -19.39 17.58
N ARG A 390 14.05 -18.87 18.33
CA ARG A 390 14.87 -17.72 17.93
C ARG A 390 15.74 -18.03 16.71
N GLN A 391 16.43 -19.17 16.72
CA GLN A 391 17.25 -19.62 15.58
C GLN A 391 16.40 -19.77 14.31
N LEU A 392 15.25 -20.42 14.43
CA LEU A 392 14.37 -20.61 13.27
C LEU A 392 13.76 -19.28 12.79
N GLN A 393 13.41 -18.36 13.70
CA GLN A 393 12.95 -17.01 13.33
C GLN A 393 14.01 -16.21 12.59
N VAL A 394 15.28 -16.30 12.99
CA VAL A 394 16.39 -15.63 12.28
C VAL A 394 16.56 -16.20 10.87
N GLY A 395 16.63 -17.53 10.75
CA GLY A 395 16.76 -18.20 9.45
C GLY A 395 15.57 -17.92 8.52
N MET A 396 14.35 -18.03 9.04
CA MET A 396 13.12 -17.76 8.30
C MET A 396 12.97 -16.29 7.94
N GLY A 397 13.34 -15.36 8.83
CA GLY A 397 13.38 -13.94 8.53
C GLY A 397 14.32 -13.63 7.37
N GLY A 398 15.48 -14.29 7.35
CA GLY A 398 16.43 -14.25 6.24
C GLY A 398 15.84 -14.76 4.92
N LEU A 399 15.28 -15.98 4.91
CA LEU A 399 14.64 -16.54 3.71
C LEU A 399 13.49 -15.66 3.20
N MET A 400 12.70 -15.07 4.10
CA MET A 400 11.62 -14.16 3.74
C MET A 400 12.12 -12.88 3.08
N TYR A 401 13.23 -12.32 3.58
CA TYR A 401 13.91 -11.19 2.96
C TYR A 401 14.40 -11.54 1.54
N LEU A 402 15.01 -12.71 1.34
CA LEU A 402 15.44 -13.16 0.00
C LEU A 402 14.23 -13.39 -0.93
N CYS A 403 13.19 -14.06 -0.46
CA CYS A 403 12.02 -14.39 -1.26
C CYS A 403 11.21 -13.15 -1.71
N GLN A 404 11.39 -11.98 -1.10
CA GLN A 404 10.62 -10.77 -1.46
C GLN A 404 10.89 -10.30 -2.90
N TYR A 405 12.09 -10.54 -3.43
CA TYR A 405 12.48 -10.23 -4.81
C TYR A 405 11.77 -11.13 -5.82
N ARG A 406 11.32 -12.32 -5.39
CA ARG A 406 10.57 -13.27 -6.21
C ARG A 406 9.56 -14.05 -5.36
N ARG A 407 8.43 -13.40 -5.04
CA ARG A 407 7.40 -13.92 -4.12
C ARG A 407 6.92 -15.36 -4.31
N PRO A 408 6.80 -15.93 -5.53
CA PRO A 408 6.45 -17.34 -5.70
C PRO A 408 7.32 -18.32 -4.91
N LEU A 409 8.56 -17.94 -4.57
CA LEU A 409 9.46 -18.71 -3.70
C LEU A 409 8.88 -18.95 -2.31
N MET A 410 8.02 -18.07 -1.79
CA MET A 410 7.42 -18.22 -0.46
C MET A 410 6.45 -19.41 -0.35
N SER A 411 6.01 -19.99 -1.47
CA SER A 411 5.02 -21.08 -1.50
C SER A 411 5.56 -22.42 -0.97
N ILE A 412 6.87 -22.54 -0.84
CA ILE A 412 7.53 -23.76 -0.34
C ILE A 412 7.54 -23.85 1.19
N LEU A 413 7.32 -22.75 1.91
CA LEU A 413 7.60 -22.63 3.35
C LEU A 413 6.38 -22.95 4.24
N GLU A 414 5.60 -24.00 3.98
CA GLU A 414 4.34 -24.24 4.72
C GLU A 414 4.54 -24.91 6.08
N GLU A 415 5.19 -26.08 6.08
CA GLU A 415 5.45 -26.89 7.26
C GLU A 415 6.37 -26.16 8.25
N VAL A 416 7.31 -25.33 7.78
CA VAL A 416 8.15 -24.51 8.68
C VAL A 416 7.31 -23.54 9.51
N TRP A 417 6.31 -22.86 8.94
CA TRP A 417 5.44 -21.96 9.69
C TRP A 417 4.59 -22.71 10.73
N ILE A 418 4.10 -23.90 10.38
CA ILE A 418 3.33 -24.75 11.29
C ILE A 418 4.23 -25.21 12.45
N PHE A 419 5.46 -25.60 12.15
CA PHE A 419 6.45 -26.03 13.13
C PHE A 419 6.85 -24.89 14.08
N MET A 420 7.04 -23.67 13.57
CA MET A 420 7.31 -22.47 14.39
C MET A 420 6.25 -22.21 15.45
N LYS A 421 4.96 -22.43 15.16
CA LYS A 421 3.88 -22.26 16.15
C LYS A 421 3.94 -23.25 17.30
N ARG A 422 4.62 -24.39 17.12
CA ARG A 422 4.77 -25.44 18.14
C ARG A 422 6.05 -25.28 18.96
N LEU A 423 7.01 -24.48 18.48
CA LEU A 423 8.27 -24.22 19.17
C LEU A 423 8.04 -23.30 20.38
N LYS A 424 8.28 -23.84 21.59
CA LYS A 424 8.39 -23.07 22.84
C LYS A 424 9.86 -22.67 23.09
N ARG A 425 10.25 -22.44 24.35
CA ARG A 425 11.63 -22.07 24.73
C ARG A 425 12.67 -23.18 24.53
N LYS A 426 12.29 -24.47 24.61
CA LYS A 426 13.22 -25.60 24.46
C LYS A 426 13.52 -25.92 22.99
N PRO A 427 14.76 -26.30 22.62
CA PRO A 427 15.07 -26.79 21.28
C PRO A 427 14.28 -28.06 20.94
N ILE A 428 13.78 -28.17 19.70
CA ILE A 428 13.02 -29.32 19.20
C ILE A 428 13.71 -29.87 17.95
N ARG A 429 13.66 -31.20 17.76
CA ARG A 429 14.18 -31.88 16.57
C ARG A 429 13.41 -31.44 15.32
N LEU A 430 14.14 -31.15 14.24
CA LEU A 430 13.56 -30.87 12.93
C LEU A 430 12.85 -32.10 12.38
N THR A 431 11.64 -31.91 11.87
CA THR A 431 10.95 -32.97 11.11
C THR A 431 11.52 -33.06 9.70
N PRO A 432 11.48 -34.23 9.03
CA PRO A 432 11.94 -34.36 7.65
C PRO A 432 11.23 -33.40 6.68
N ARG A 433 9.98 -33.04 6.95
CA ARG A 433 9.21 -32.09 6.13
C ARG A 433 9.76 -30.66 6.27
N VAL A 434 10.02 -30.22 7.49
CA VAL A 434 10.62 -28.90 7.78
C VAL A 434 12.02 -28.82 7.19
N ALA A 435 12.84 -29.85 7.38
CA ALA A 435 14.18 -29.93 6.81
C ALA A 435 14.15 -29.82 5.26
N ARG A 436 13.21 -30.52 4.61
CA ARG A 436 13.01 -30.44 3.16
C ARG A 436 12.66 -29.03 2.69
N GLU A 437 11.74 -28.34 3.35
CA GLU A 437 11.34 -26.99 2.95
C GLU A 437 12.47 -25.97 3.14
N LEU A 438 13.24 -26.09 4.23
CA LEU A 438 14.44 -25.28 4.46
C LEU A 438 15.51 -25.53 3.40
N LEU A 439 15.75 -26.80 3.05
CA LEU A 439 16.68 -27.20 2.01
C LEU A 439 16.26 -26.68 0.63
N MET A 440 14.97 -26.80 0.28
CA MET A 440 14.41 -26.19 -0.94
C MET A 440 14.60 -24.67 -0.94
N GLY A 441 14.43 -24.02 0.21
CA GLY A 441 14.68 -22.59 0.37
C GLY A 441 16.09 -22.19 -0.05
N VAL A 442 17.10 -22.94 0.39
CA VAL A 442 18.51 -22.74 0.01
C VAL A 442 18.72 -22.91 -1.49
N PHE A 443 18.20 -23.99 -2.09
CA PHE A 443 18.40 -24.26 -3.53
C PHE A 443 17.69 -23.27 -4.45
N LEU A 444 16.63 -22.62 -3.98
CA LEU A 444 15.88 -21.66 -4.79
C LEU A 444 16.32 -20.20 -4.60
N VAL A 445 17.27 -19.92 -3.70
CA VAL A 445 17.84 -18.56 -3.52
C VAL A 445 18.31 -17.92 -4.83
N PRO A 446 18.99 -18.62 -5.77
CA PRO A 446 19.43 -18.00 -7.02
C PRO A 446 18.30 -17.45 -7.91
N LEU A 447 17.05 -17.88 -7.69
CA LEU A 447 15.87 -17.38 -8.39
C LEU A 447 15.28 -16.10 -7.73
N ALA A 448 15.82 -15.67 -6.60
CA ALA A 448 15.38 -14.49 -5.84
C ALA A 448 15.84 -13.19 -6.50
N ARG A 449 15.44 -12.97 -7.76
CA ARG A 449 15.81 -11.80 -8.56
C ARG A 449 14.59 -11.12 -9.17
N MET A 450 14.65 -9.79 -9.22
CA MET A 450 13.75 -8.95 -10.01
C MET A 450 14.40 -8.68 -11.36
N ASP A 451 13.57 -8.66 -12.39
CA ASP A 451 13.96 -8.47 -13.79
C ASP A 451 13.07 -7.36 -14.35
N PHE A 452 13.66 -6.17 -14.49
CA PHE A 452 12.98 -4.96 -14.93
C PHE A 452 12.78 -4.96 -16.45
N ARG A 453 13.56 -5.75 -17.20
CA ARG A 453 13.46 -5.88 -18.67
C ARG A 453 12.33 -6.79 -19.12
N ARG A 454 11.58 -7.39 -18.19
CA ARG A 454 10.46 -8.29 -18.50
C ARG A 454 9.26 -7.57 -19.13
N PRO A 455 8.99 -7.69 -20.44
CA PRO A 455 7.97 -6.87 -21.07
C PRO A 455 6.54 -7.19 -20.59
N TYR A 456 5.67 -6.19 -20.63
CA TYR A 456 4.23 -6.40 -20.46
C TYR A 456 3.61 -7.17 -21.63
N CYS A 457 2.58 -7.96 -21.32
CA CYS A 457 1.70 -8.60 -22.29
C CYS A 457 0.43 -7.75 -22.44
N HIS A 458 0.14 -7.31 -23.67
CA HIS A 458 -1.07 -6.55 -23.99
C HIS A 458 -2.37 -7.34 -23.76
N VAL A 459 -2.30 -8.68 -23.87
CA VAL A 459 -3.46 -9.57 -23.68
C VAL A 459 -3.77 -9.72 -22.19
N VAL A 460 -4.91 -9.17 -21.79
CA VAL A 460 -5.51 -9.37 -20.46
C VAL A 460 -6.30 -10.68 -20.43
N THR A 461 -6.29 -11.38 -19.30
CA THR A 461 -7.10 -12.59 -19.09
C THR A 461 -8.01 -12.45 -17.88
N ALA A 462 -9.11 -13.19 -17.85
CA ALA A 462 -9.90 -13.39 -16.64
C ALA A 462 -10.18 -14.88 -16.48
N SER A 463 -10.37 -15.33 -15.25
CA SER A 463 -10.84 -16.68 -14.97
C SER A 463 -11.89 -16.68 -13.88
N ASP A 464 -12.73 -17.71 -13.93
CA ASP A 464 -13.78 -17.95 -12.96
C ASP A 464 -14.04 -19.46 -12.83
N ALA A 465 -14.64 -19.86 -11.72
CA ALA A 465 -15.15 -21.19 -11.52
C ALA A 465 -16.55 -21.17 -10.89
N SER A 466 -17.37 -22.14 -11.29
CA SER A 466 -18.59 -22.52 -10.63
C SER A 466 -18.43 -23.89 -9.98
N GLU A 467 -19.45 -24.36 -9.25
CA GLU A 467 -19.48 -25.73 -8.72
C GLU A 467 -19.37 -26.79 -9.84
N PHE A 468 -19.80 -26.46 -11.06
CA PHE A 468 -19.87 -27.39 -12.18
C PHE A 468 -18.63 -27.35 -13.10
N GLY A 469 -17.99 -26.19 -13.23
CA GLY A 469 -16.98 -25.98 -14.27
C GLY A 469 -16.16 -24.71 -14.12
N GLY A 470 -15.09 -24.64 -14.92
CA GLY A 470 -14.20 -23.48 -14.98
C GLY A 470 -14.29 -22.76 -16.33
N GLY A 471 -14.04 -21.45 -16.30
CA GLY A 471 -14.04 -20.57 -17.44
C GLY A 471 -12.77 -19.73 -17.49
N VAL A 472 -12.20 -19.54 -18.69
CA VAL A 472 -11.13 -18.58 -18.95
C VAL A 472 -11.52 -17.72 -20.14
N THR A 473 -11.21 -16.42 -20.08
CA THR A 473 -11.36 -15.47 -21.19
C THR A 473 -10.09 -14.67 -21.39
N ALA A 474 -9.94 -14.07 -22.57
CA ALA A 474 -8.87 -13.12 -22.87
C ALA A 474 -9.41 -11.93 -23.66
N SER A 475 -8.71 -10.80 -23.57
CA SER A 475 -8.99 -9.62 -24.38
C SER A 475 -8.75 -9.90 -25.87
N ARG A 476 -9.54 -9.22 -26.70
CA ARG A 476 -9.35 -9.09 -28.17
C ARG A 476 -8.97 -7.68 -28.59
N GLY A 477 -9.02 -6.72 -27.68
CA GLY A 477 -8.89 -5.30 -27.91
C GLY A 477 -9.62 -4.49 -26.85
N LEU A 478 -9.48 -3.17 -26.92
CA LEU A 478 -10.15 -2.19 -26.07
C LEU A 478 -11.55 -1.87 -26.62
N THR A 479 -12.46 -1.54 -25.70
CA THR A 479 -13.69 -0.81 -26.05
C THR A 479 -13.35 0.68 -26.25
N PRO A 480 -14.27 1.53 -26.76
CA PRO A 480 -14.06 2.97 -26.75
C PRO A 480 -13.70 3.51 -25.36
N TRP A 481 -14.25 2.91 -24.31
CA TRP A 481 -13.91 3.26 -22.93
C TRP A 481 -12.50 2.84 -22.54
N GLY A 482 -12.06 1.65 -22.95
CA GLY A 482 -10.67 1.22 -22.77
C GLY A 482 -9.67 2.09 -23.53
N VAL A 483 -9.98 2.50 -24.77
CA VAL A 483 -9.13 3.41 -25.56
C VAL A 483 -8.99 4.74 -24.84
N LYS A 484 -10.13 5.30 -24.39
CA LYS A 484 -10.17 6.53 -23.61
C LYS A 484 -9.32 6.41 -22.34
N ALA A 485 -9.44 5.31 -21.60
CA ALA A 485 -8.65 5.04 -20.40
C ALA A 485 -7.15 4.87 -20.69
N ALA A 486 -6.77 4.27 -21.82
CA ALA A 486 -5.38 4.13 -22.23
C ALA A 486 -4.70 5.49 -22.48
N LEU A 487 -5.47 6.45 -23.00
CA LEU A 487 -5.04 7.82 -23.30
C LEU A 487 -5.11 8.75 -22.09
N SER A 488 -5.87 8.39 -21.04
CA SER A 488 -5.97 9.20 -19.84
C SER A 488 -4.63 9.24 -19.07
N PRO A 489 -4.23 10.41 -18.56
CA PRO A 489 -3.03 10.50 -17.73
C PRO A 489 -3.23 9.69 -16.44
N THR A 490 -2.18 9.02 -15.96
CA THR A 490 -2.27 8.19 -14.73
C THR A 490 -2.40 9.03 -13.48
N ASN A 491 -1.77 10.19 -13.44
CA ASN A 491 -1.93 11.21 -12.41
C ASN A 491 -2.26 12.52 -13.14
N LEU A 492 -3.17 13.32 -12.60
CA LEU A 492 -3.16 14.74 -12.92
C LEU A 492 -1.92 15.29 -12.24
N THR A 493 -0.96 15.79 -13.01
CA THR A 493 0.06 16.69 -12.47
C THR A 493 -0.69 17.92 -11.97
N THR A 494 -1.03 17.94 -10.69
CA THR A 494 -1.42 19.17 -10.03
C THR A 494 -0.11 19.83 -9.63
N ASP A 495 0.16 21.02 -10.15
CA ASP A 495 1.37 21.81 -9.87
C ASP A 495 1.63 22.06 -8.37
N PHE A 496 0.67 21.70 -7.50
CA PHE A 496 0.70 21.86 -6.06
C PHE A 496 0.28 20.60 -5.29
N GLN A 497 0.80 19.41 -5.65
CA GLN A 497 0.76 18.29 -4.70
C GLN A 497 1.83 18.49 -3.63
N THR A 498 1.58 19.47 -2.77
CA THR A 498 2.33 19.66 -1.54
C THR A 498 2.06 18.47 -0.62
N ASP A 499 3.04 18.12 0.21
CA ASP A 499 2.89 17.05 1.20
C ASP A 499 2.10 17.55 2.46
N CYS A 500 1.46 18.71 2.30
CA CYS A 500 0.43 19.32 3.14
C CYS A 500 -0.85 18.49 3.05
N SER A 501 -1.49 18.19 4.19
CA SER A 501 -2.61 17.26 4.18
C SER A 501 -3.88 17.76 4.88
N ILE A 502 -5.04 17.33 4.37
CA ILE A 502 -6.36 17.60 4.92
C ILE A 502 -6.75 16.44 5.83
N LEU A 503 -7.19 16.75 7.05
CA LEU A 503 -7.96 15.82 7.88
C LEU A 503 -9.45 16.16 7.73
N GLY A 504 -10.18 15.31 7.01
CA GLY A 504 -11.63 15.47 6.86
C GLY A 504 -12.39 14.86 8.05
N VAL A 505 -13.38 15.58 8.57
CA VAL A 505 -14.24 15.12 9.66
C VAL A 505 -15.70 15.33 9.27
N GLY A 506 -16.40 14.25 8.93
CA GLY A 506 -17.84 14.25 8.67
C GLY A 506 -18.62 14.02 9.96
N CYS A 507 -19.35 15.02 10.43
CA CYS A 507 -20.31 14.94 11.53
C CYS A 507 -21.72 14.77 10.96
N PHE A 508 -22.45 13.70 11.32
CA PHE A 508 -23.69 13.35 10.61
C PHE A 508 -23.40 13.15 9.11
N ASP A 509 -22.34 12.39 8.83
CA ASP A 509 -21.68 12.32 7.53
C ASP A 509 -22.59 11.75 6.42
N GLY A 510 -23.62 10.99 6.78
CA GLY A 510 -24.51 10.32 5.84
C GLY A 510 -23.72 9.39 4.93
N ILE A 511 -23.73 9.67 3.63
CA ILE A 511 -22.98 8.90 2.62
C ILE A 511 -21.66 9.58 2.20
N SER A 512 -21.09 10.44 3.05
CA SER A 512 -19.77 11.07 2.91
C SER A 512 -19.59 11.96 1.67
N ALA A 513 -20.57 12.85 1.44
CA ALA A 513 -20.53 13.79 0.32
C ALA A 513 -19.28 14.71 0.36
N LEU A 514 -18.82 15.07 1.56
CA LEU A 514 -17.59 15.84 1.75
C LEU A 514 -16.36 15.09 1.24
N GLN A 515 -16.22 13.81 1.56
CA GLN A 515 -15.08 12.99 1.10
C GLN A 515 -15.11 12.86 -0.44
N VAL A 516 -16.28 12.65 -1.03
CA VAL A 516 -16.44 12.59 -2.50
C VAL A 516 -16.10 13.94 -3.16
N ALA A 517 -16.41 15.07 -2.53
CA ALA A 517 -16.04 16.39 -3.03
C ALA A 517 -14.52 16.60 -3.01
N LEU A 518 -13.84 16.25 -1.93
CA LEU A 518 -12.38 16.34 -1.82
C LEU A 518 -11.67 15.43 -2.84
N ASP A 519 -12.19 14.23 -3.07
CA ASP A 519 -11.70 13.31 -4.09
C ASP A 519 -11.77 13.89 -5.51
N ILE A 520 -12.83 14.64 -5.82
CA ILE A 520 -12.98 15.32 -7.12
C ILE A 520 -11.88 16.34 -7.36
N PHE A 521 -11.41 16.98 -6.30
CA PHE A 521 -10.28 17.90 -6.36
C PHE A 521 -8.93 17.21 -6.46
N TRP A 522 -8.84 15.92 -6.14
CA TRP A 522 -7.57 15.24 -5.87
C TRP A 522 -6.83 15.89 -4.70
N ALA A 523 -7.60 16.37 -3.72
CA ALA A 523 -7.04 17.05 -2.58
C ALA A 523 -6.13 16.09 -1.77
N PRO A 524 -5.01 16.57 -1.22
CA PRO A 524 -4.10 15.73 -0.45
C PRO A 524 -4.72 15.42 0.92
N ILE A 525 -5.48 14.34 1.04
CA ILE A 525 -6.14 13.97 2.30
C ILE A 525 -5.23 13.04 3.11
N ALA A 526 -4.91 13.41 4.35
CA ALA A 526 -4.15 12.57 5.29
C ALA A 526 -5.00 11.45 5.88
N GLY A 527 -6.26 11.77 6.16
CA GLY A 527 -7.21 10.84 6.74
C GLY A 527 -8.61 11.43 6.72
N PHE A 528 -9.61 10.56 6.89
CA PHE A 528 -10.99 10.95 6.99
C PHE A 528 -11.65 10.24 8.18
N VAL A 529 -12.45 10.99 8.94
CA VAL A 529 -13.23 10.52 10.08
C VAL A 529 -14.69 10.72 9.77
N SER A 530 -15.49 9.68 9.91
CA SER A 530 -16.94 9.69 9.69
C SER A 530 -17.66 9.36 11.00
N ILE A 531 -18.42 10.32 11.49
CA ILE A 531 -19.26 10.20 12.68
C ILE A 531 -20.72 10.05 12.21
N GLU A 532 -21.19 8.81 12.19
CA GLU A 532 -22.48 8.43 11.60
C GLU A 532 -23.08 7.21 12.32
N ASN A 533 -24.39 7.25 12.59
CA ASN A 533 -25.11 6.17 13.29
C ASN A 533 -25.95 5.29 12.35
N ASN A 534 -26.24 5.76 11.12
CA ASN A 534 -27.02 5.02 10.14
C ASN A 534 -26.19 3.89 9.52
N MET A 535 -26.60 2.64 9.79
CA MET A 535 -25.86 1.46 9.35
C MET A 535 -25.81 1.30 7.84
N GLU A 536 -26.86 1.70 7.13
CA GLU A 536 -26.92 1.65 5.66
C GLU A 536 -25.93 2.64 5.04
N ALA A 537 -25.81 3.84 5.61
CA ALA A 537 -24.88 4.87 5.20
C ALA A 537 -23.43 4.45 5.51
N ILE A 538 -23.15 3.95 6.73
CA ILE A 538 -21.84 3.39 7.10
C ILE A 538 -21.42 2.27 6.14
N ARG A 539 -22.36 1.42 5.68
CA ARG A 539 -22.06 0.38 4.68
C ARG A 539 -21.66 0.97 3.34
N VAL A 540 -22.29 2.07 2.90
CA VAL A 540 -21.90 2.80 1.70
C VAL A 540 -20.49 3.36 1.85
N ILE A 541 -20.19 4.03 2.97
CA ILE A 541 -18.86 4.60 3.20
C ILE A 541 -17.81 3.49 3.25
N ARG A 542 -17.98 2.44 4.05
CA ARG A 542 -17.00 1.32 4.14
C ARG A 542 -16.75 0.60 2.82
N ALA A 543 -17.72 0.64 1.90
CA ALA A 543 -17.57 0.02 0.58
C ALA A 543 -16.79 0.90 -0.40
N ASN A 544 -16.93 2.22 -0.31
CA ASN A 544 -16.28 3.17 -1.21
C ASN A 544 -14.97 3.74 -0.65
N TYR A 545 -14.87 3.85 0.69
CA TYR A 545 -13.78 4.44 1.46
C TYR A 545 -13.40 3.58 2.69
N PRO A 546 -12.75 2.42 2.50
CA PRO A 546 -12.47 1.51 3.62
C PRO A 546 -11.40 2.01 4.60
N SER A 547 -10.63 3.04 4.26
CA SER A 547 -9.65 3.68 5.15
C SER A 547 -10.27 4.69 6.12
N THR A 548 -11.52 5.11 5.89
CA THR A 548 -12.22 6.08 6.74
C THR A 548 -12.45 5.51 8.14
N GLN A 549 -12.04 6.27 9.16
CA GLN A 549 -12.26 5.91 10.56
C GLN A 549 -13.71 6.20 10.95
N HIS A 550 -14.41 5.23 11.54
CA HIS A 550 -15.84 5.34 11.83
C HIS A 550 -16.12 5.41 13.33
N PHE A 551 -16.94 6.39 13.71
CA PHE A 551 -17.48 6.53 15.06
C PHE A 551 -18.99 6.61 14.98
N SER A 552 -19.70 5.86 15.83
CA SER A 552 -21.15 5.69 15.69
C SER A 552 -21.96 6.85 16.27
N ASP A 553 -21.50 7.48 17.36
CA ASP A 553 -22.26 8.52 18.05
C ASP A 553 -21.37 9.72 18.37
N ILE A 554 -21.79 10.88 17.87
CA ILE A 554 -21.11 12.17 18.09
C ILE A 554 -21.00 12.56 19.58
N ARG A 555 -21.89 12.04 20.44
CA ARG A 555 -21.84 12.26 21.89
C ARG A 555 -20.69 11.50 22.54
N SER A 556 -20.35 10.34 22.00
CA SER A 556 -19.23 9.50 22.48
C SER A 556 -17.87 9.93 21.95
N PHE A 557 -17.85 10.76 20.91
CA PHE A 557 -16.63 11.29 20.31
C PHE A 557 -16.18 12.54 21.07
N GLY A 558 -14.99 12.50 21.67
CA GLY A 558 -14.46 13.57 22.52
C GLY A 558 -12.94 13.66 22.52
N GLU A 559 -12.39 14.26 23.58
CA GLU A 559 -10.97 14.66 23.69
C GLU A 559 -9.98 13.52 23.44
N ALA A 560 -10.22 12.34 24.01
CA ALA A 560 -9.35 11.18 23.81
C ALA A 560 -9.23 10.78 22.32
N GLN A 561 -10.34 10.80 21.57
CA GLN A 561 -10.33 10.47 20.15
C GLN A 561 -9.64 11.58 19.34
N VAL A 562 -9.91 12.85 19.65
CA VAL A 562 -9.26 13.98 18.93
C VAL A 562 -7.75 13.99 19.16
N ARG A 563 -7.28 13.74 20.38
CA ARG A 563 -5.84 13.55 20.68
C ARG A 563 -5.23 12.40 19.89
N GLN A 564 -5.92 11.26 19.84
CA GLN A 564 -5.46 10.12 19.05
C GLN A 564 -5.33 10.45 17.56
N LEU A 565 -6.27 11.25 17.02
CA LEU A 565 -6.19 11.74 15.64
C LEU A 565 -5.00 12.70 15.46
N ALA A 566 -4.74 13.60 16.40
CA ALA A 566 -3.59 14.51 16.34
C ALA A 566 -2.26 13.73 16.29
N LEU A 567 -2.13 12.67 17.10
CA LEU A 567 -0.98 11.77 17.09
C LEU A 567 -0.85 10.93 15.80
N SER A 568 -1.98 10.65 15.14
CA SER A 568 -2.03 9.86 13.91
C SER A 568 -1.83 10.69 12.65
N PHE A 569 -2.22 11.96 12.68
CA PHE A 569 -2.18 12.89 11.56
C PHE A 569 -1.42 14.18 11.91
N PRO A 570 -0.15 14.09 12.35
CA PRO A 570 0.64 15.26 12.73
C PRO A 570 0.92 16.22 11.55
N ARG A 571 0.66 15.78 10.32
CA ARG A 571 0.85 16.54 9.07
C ARG A 571 -0.40 17.25 8.58
N ALA A 572 -1.52 17.13 9.30
CA ALA A 572 -2.73 17.84 8.95
C ALA A 572 -2.45 19.35 9.04
N GLN A 573 -2.64 20.06 7.93
CA GLN A 573 -2.56 21.52 7.86
C GLN A 573 -3.94 22.15 7.89
N LEU A 574 -4.94 21.43 7.38
CA LEU A 574 -6.33 21.82 7.40
C LEU A 574 -7.14 20.67 8.02
N VAL A 575 -7.82 20.94 9.13
CA VAL A 575 -8.91 20.12 9.63
C VAL A 575 -10.20 20.68 9.07
N LEU A 576 -10.87 19.92 8.21
CA LEU A 576 -12.11 20.33 7.55
C LEU A 576 -13.28 19.53 8.11
N ILE A 577 -14.14 20.21 8.88
CA ILE A 577 -15.32 19.61 9.50
C ILE A 577 -16.53 19.89 8.63
N GLY A 578 -17.20 18.85 8.13
CA GLY A 578 -18.50 18.96 7.46
C GLY A 578 -19.61 18.46 8.37
N ALA A 579 -20.71 19.19 8.51
CA ALA A 579 -21.83 18.76 9.34
C ALA A 579 -23.22 19.06 8.74
N GLY A 580 -24.05 18.02 8.62
CA GLY A 580 -25.47 18.13 8.25
C GLY A 580 -26.37 17.69 9.42
N PRO A 581 -26.51 18.49 10.49
CA PRO A 581 -27.28 18.09 11.66
C PRO A 581 -28.76 17.84 11.34
N PRO A 582 -29.44 16.93 12.06
CA PRO A 582 -30.84 16.60 11.80
C PRO A 582 -31.78 17.81 11.91
N CYS A 583 -32.46 18.15 10.81
CA CYS A 583 -33.28 19.35 10.69
C CYS A 583 -34.80 19.13 10.87
N GLN A 584 -35.23 17.92 11.24
CA GLN A 584 -36.66 17.57 11.31
C GLN A 584 -37.40 18.35 12.41
N GLY A 585 -36.72 18.70 13.50
CA GLY A 585 -37.27 19.54 14.57
C GLY A 585 -37.39 21.02 14.21
N VAL A 586 -36.73 21.49 13.15
CA VAL A 586 -36.62 22.92 12.77
C VAL A 586 -37.23 23.26 11.40
N SER A 587 -37.56 22.28 10.56
CA SER A 587 -38.15 22.52 9.24
C SER A 587 -39.58 23.08 9.34
N ALA A 588 -39.86 24.20 8.66
CA ALA A 588 -41.22 24.77 8.59
C ALA A 588 -42.22 23.86 7.85
N LEU A 589 -41.74 22.90 7.05
CA LEU A 589 -42.57 21.91 6.36
C LEU A 589 -43.02 20.76 7.27
N ASN A 590 -42.50 20.67 8.50
CA ASN A 590 -42.95 19.72 9.50
C ASN A 590 -44.01 20.37 10.41
N ALA A 591 -45.23 19.85 10.35
CA ALA A 591 -46.35 20.30 11.19
C ALA A 591 -46.16 19.97 12.69
N GLY A 592 -45.30 19.00 13.03
CA GLY A 592 -44.99 18.58 14.41
C GLY A 592 -43.63 19.05 14.93
N ARG A 593 -43.13 20.21 14.47
CA ARG A 593 -41.81 20.73 14.87
C ARG A 593 -41.78 21.16 16.35
N LEU A 594 -40.71 20.79 17.06
CA LEU A 594 -40.46 21.18 18.47
C LEU A 594 -39.41 22.30 18.60
N GLY A 595 -38.74 22.69 17.51
CA GLY A 595 -37.68 23.70 17.52
C GLY A 595 -36.28 23.13 17.78
N ALA A 596 -35.25 23.96 17.61
CA ALA A 596 -33.84 23.53 17.63
C ALA A 596 -33.35 23.06 19.02
N VAL A 597 -33.99 23.55 20.09
CA VAL A 597 -33.57 23.31 21.48
C VAL A 597 -34.34 22.15 22.11
N GLU A 598 -35.65 22.06 21.88
CA GLU A 598 -36.51 21.05 22.50
C GLU A 598 -36.51 19.72 21.72
N ASP A 599 -36.16 19.73 20.43
CA ASP A 599 -36.02 18.49 19.65
C ASP A 599 -34.68 17.78 20.00
N PRO A 600 -34.73 16.52 20.49
CA PRO A 600 -33.52 15.78 20.88
C PRO A 600 -32.54 15.49 19.75
N ARG A 601 -32.95 15.65 18.49
CA ARG A 601 -32.10 15.45 17.30
C ARG A 601 -31.51 16.78 16.83
N SER A 602 -32.28 17.85 16.82
CA SER A 602 -31.81 19.18 16.39
C SER A 602 -30.91 19.87 17.42
N SER A 603 -31.04 19.56 18.71
CA SER A 603 -30.13 20.05 19.77
C SER A 603 -28.68 19.59 19.62
N LEU A 604 -28.43 18.53 18.83
CA LEU A 604 -27.10 18.01 18.55
C LEU A 604 -26.25 18.95 17.67
N GLN A 605 -26.83 19.99 17.07
CA GLN A 605 -26.05 21.01 16.34
C GLN A 605 -25.00 21.68 17.24
N SER A 606 -25.33 21.94 18.51
CA SER A 606 -24.41 22.53 19.50
C SER A 606 -23.13 21.69 19.70
N ARG A 607 -23.20 20.38 19.45
CA ARG A 607 -22.06 19.46 19.56
C ARG A 607 -21.01 19.71 18.47
N VAL A 608 -21.40 20.16 17.29
CA VAL A 608 -20.47 20.47 16.18
C VAL A 608 -19.60 21.66 16.55
N ALA A 609 -20.20 22.71 17.11
CA ALA A 609 -19.47 23.88 17.60
C ALA A 609 -18.49 23.52 18.73
N TRP A 610 -18.89 22.66 19.66
CA TRP A 610 -18.00 22.16 20.71
C TRP A 610 -16.82 21.37 20.12
N LEU A 611 -17.07 20.47 19.17
CA LEU A 611 -16.03 19.69 18.50
C LEU A 611 -15.04 20.59 17.75
N ARG A 612 -15.52 21.62 17.06
CA ARG A 612 -14.65 22.61 16.40
C ARG A 612 -13.62 23.19 17.38
N ASN A 613 -14.07 23.65 18.55
CA ASN A 613 -13.18 24.23 19.56
C ASN A 613 -12.18 23.21 20.10
N LEU A 614 -12.61 21.97 20.29
CA LEU A 614 -11.73 20.87 20.70
C LEU A 614 -10.66 20.57 19.64
N PHE A 615 -11.02 20.55 18.35
CA PHE A 615 -10.04 20.39 17.27
C PHE A 615 -9.05 21.55 17.21
N ILE A 616 -9.48 22.80 17.47
CA ILE A 616 -8.58 23.97 17.55
C ILE A 616 -7.55 23.78 18.67
N GLN A 617 -8.00 23.27 19.83
CA GLN A 617 -7.14 23.03 20.99
C GLN A 617 -6.11 21.93 20.73
N GLU A 618 -6.54 20.81 20.13
CA GLU A 618 -5.71 19.61 19.98
C GLU A 618 -4.88 19.58 18.67
N PHE A 619 -5.21 20.45 17.70
CA PHE A 619 -4.42 20.69 16.49
C PHE A 619 -3.93 22.15 16.41
N PRO A 620 -3.12 22.63 17.35
CA PRO A 620 -2.69 24.04 17.38
C PRO A 620 -1.83 24.45 16.17
N TRP A 621 -1.28 23.48 15.42
CA TRP A 621 -0.51 23.71 14.20
C TRP A 621 -1.36 23.69 12.91
N ALA A 622 -2.64 23.27 12.98
CA ALA A 622 -3.50 23.15 11.81
C ALA A 622 -4.61 24.20 11.83
N LYS A 623 -4.98 24.69 10.64
CA LYS A 623 -6.18 25.52 10.48
C LYS A 623 -7.42 24.63 10.62
N VAL A 624 -8.40 25.06 11.39
CA VAL A 624 -9.68 24.35 11.53
C VAL A 624 -10.78 25.14 10.83
N GLN A 625 -11.48 24.51 9.90
CA GLN A 625 -12.59 25.09 9.13
C GLN A 625 -13.84 24.21 9.24
N VAL A 626 -15.02 24.83 9.23
CA VAL A 626 -16.31 24.13 9.35
C VAL A 626 -17.23 24.53 8.22
N LEU A 627 -17.88 23.54 7.62
CA LEU A 627 -18.96 23.67 6.66
C LEU A 627 -20.21 23.01 7.25
N GLU A 628 -21.22 23.81 7.61
CA GLU A 628 -22.50 23.30 8.11
C GLU A 628 -23.61 23.52 7.07
N GLU A 629 -24.52 22.56 6.96
CA GLU A 629 -25.69 22.63 6.09
C GLU A 629 -26.98 22.50 6.90
N SER A 630 -28.02 23.22 6.46
CA SER A 630 -29.37 23.07 6.96
C SER A 630 -30.39 23.47 5.89
N VAL A 631 -31.65 23.09 6.10
CA VAL A 631 -32.74 23.31 5.15
C VAL A 631 -33.14 24.78 5.07
N ALA A 632 -33.32 25.27 3.83
CA ALA A 632 -33.76 26.64 3.56
C ALA A 632 -35.15 26.98 4.15
N SER A 633 -35.96 25.98 4.49
CA SER A 633 -37.28 26.14 5.11
C SER A 633 -37.23 26.55 6.60
N MET A 634 -36.10 27.03 7.12
CA MET A 634 -36.01 27.56 8.49
C MET A 634 -36.57 28.98 8.55
N ALA A 635 -37.10 29.39 9.70
CA ALA A 635 -37.80 30.68 9.89
C ALA A 635 -36.92 31.95 9.81
N ALA A 636 -35.63 31.83 9.49
CA ALA A 636 -34.72 32.96 9.36
C ALA A 636 -34.73 33.51 7.92
N ALA A 637 -34.60 34.84 7.78
CA ALA A 637 -34.52 35.51 6.49
C ALA A 637 -33.15 35.27 5.85
N PHE A 638 -33.06 34.31 4.92
CA PHE A 638 -31.85 34.07 4.12
C PHE A 638 -31.98 34.76 2.77
N THR A 639 -30.87 35.33 2.26
CA THR A 639 -30.79 35.78 0.88
C THR A 639 -30.55 34.57 -0.03
N PRO A 640 -31.46 34.23 -0.95
CA PRO A 640 -31.25 33.13 -1.87
C PRO A 640 -30.09 33.47 -2.82
N ILE A 641 -29.17 32.52 -2.99
CA ILE A 641 -28.11 32.60 -3.99
C ILE A 641 -28.38 31.49 -5.01
N GLU A 642 -28.60 31.87 -6.26
CA GLU A 642 -28.72 30.92 -7.36
C GLU A 642 -27.36 30.73 -8.03
N LEU A 643 -26.93 29.47 -8.14
CA LEU A 643 -25.68 29.09 -8.78
C LEU A 643 -25.99 28.41 -10.11
N CYS A 644 -25.74 29.11 -11.22
CA CYS A 644 -25.97 28.60 -12.57
C CYS A 644 -24.66 28.30 -13.27
N ILE A 645 -24.43 27.04 -13.63
CA ILE A 645 -23.30 26.62 -14.47
C ILE A 645 -23.83 25.63 -15.52
N PRO A 646 -23.47 25.78 -16.81
CA PRO A 646 -23.80 24.80 -17.83
C PRO A 646 -23.28 23.40 -17.46
N PHE A 647 -24.19 22.46 -17.20
CA PHE A 647 -23.88 21.08 -16.84
C PHE A 647 -24.25 20.14 -17.99
N GLY A 648 -23.32 19.94 -18.93
CA GLY A 648 -23.41 18.92 -19.98
C GLY A 648 -24.74 18.86 -20.76
N ASP A 649 -24.97 17.71 -21.39
CA ASP A 649 -26.24 17.35 -22.03
C ASP A 649 -27.03 16.39 -21.11
N GLN A 650 -28.35 16.32 -21.24
CA GLN A 650 -29.17 15.30 -20.57
C GLN A 650 -28.65 13.87 -20.79
N ARG A 651 -27.97 13.61 -21.91
CA ARG A 651 -27.29 12.35 -22.22
C ARG A 651 -26.13 11.99 -21.28
N ASP A 652 -25.73 12.90 -20.39
CA ASP A 652 -24.66 12.71 -19.42
C ASP A 652 -25.15 12.13 -18.08
N PHE A 653 -26.42 12.37 -17.74
CA PHE A 653 -27.01 11.94 -16.47
C PHE A 653 -28.33 11.16 -16.61
N LEU A 654 -28.90 11.04 -17.82
CA LEU A 654 -30.06 10.18 -18.09
C LEU A 654 -29.67 8.91 -18.85
N SER A 655 -30.41 7.84 -18.61
CA SER A 655 -30.26 6.58 -19.34
C SER A 655 -30.51 6.78 -20.85
N PRO A 656 -29.81 6.04 -21.74
CA PRO A 656 -30.02 6.14 -23.18
C PRO A 656 -31.50 5.98 -23.58
N GLY A 657 -32.00 6.91 -24.42
CA GLY A 657 -33.39 6.90 -24.90
C GLY A 657 -34.40 7.62 -24.01
N TRP A 658 -33.95 8.25 -22.91
CA TRP A 658 -34.77 9.09 -22.03
C TRP A 658 -34.42 10.56 -22.18
N GLN A 659 -35.42 11.43 -22.08
CA GLN A 659 -35.28 12.89 -22.14
C GLN A 659 -36.18 13.53 -21.10
N LYS A 660 -35.78 14.68 -20.56
CA LYS A 660 -36.63 15.46 -19.67
C LYS A 660 -37.78 16.09 -20.44
N VAL A 661 -38.98 16.07 -19.85
CA VAL A 661 -40.17 16.64 -20.49
C VAL A 661 -40.03 18.15 -20.66
N GLU A 662 -39.67 18.87 -19.60
CA GLU A 662 -39.32 20.29 -19.66
C GLU A 662 -37.81 20.48 -19.43
N VAL A 663 -37.06 20.62 -20.53
CA VAL A 663 -35.59 20.67 -20.54
C VAL A 663 -35.03 21.76 -19.63
N ASN A 664 -35.64 22.95 -19.66
CA ASN A 664 -35.13 24.14 -18.97
C ASN A 664 -35.57 24.23 -17.50
N ARG A 665 -36.53 23.42 -17.06
CA ARG A 665 -36.98 23.43 -15.68
C ARG A 665 -36.04 22.57 -14.85
N PRO A 666 -35.58 22.97 -13.64
CA PRO A 666 -34.79 22.11 -12.77
C PRO A 666 -35.62 20.92 -12.24
N PHE A 667 -34.94 19.85 -11.82
CA PHE A 667 -35.62 18.81 -11.04
C PHE A 667 -35.90 19.36 -9.63
N PRO A 668 -36.99 18.93 -8.98
CA PRO A 668 -37.20 19.24 -7.57
C PRO A 668 -36.09 18.63 -6.72
N THR A 669 -35.89 19.18 -5.52
CA THR A 669 -35.00 18.58 -4.52
C THR A 669 -35.35 17.12 -4.31
N PHE A 670 -34.36 16.23 -4.40
CA PHE A 670 -34.58 14.82 -4.14
C PHE A 670 -34.85 14.62 -2.65
N ALA A 671 -36.09 14.26 -2.33
CA ALA A 671 -36.52 13.94 -0.97
C ALA A 671 -36.25 12.46 -0.64
N THR A 672 -36.35 12.12 0.65
CA THR A 672 -36.25 10.74 1.13
C THR A 672 -37.41 9.88 0.59
N SER A 673 -37.13 8.61 0.27
CA SER A 673 -38.15 7.65 -0.17
C SER A 673 -38.88 7.09 1.05
N ILE A 674 -40.15 7.45 1.18
CA ILE A 674 -41.00 6.98 2.28
C ILE A 674 -42.32 6.47 1.67
N PRO A 675 -42.36 5.23 1.14
CA PRO A 675 -43.61 4.66 0.63
C PRO A 675 -44.64 4.54 1.74
N LYS A 676 -45.86 5.01 1.47
CA LYS A 676 -47.00 5.02 2.41
C LYS A 676 -48.23 4.39 1.77
N GLU A 677 -49.20 4.04 2.61
CA GLU A 677 -50.52 3.59 2.14
C GLU A 677 -51.51 4.75 1.98
N ASN A 678 -51.26 5.87 2.65
CA ASN A 678 -52.11 7.05 2.66
C ASN A 678 -51.27 8.34 2.45
N PRO A 679 -51.86 9.42 1.92
CA PRO A 679 -51.15 10.67 1.57
C PRO A 679 -50.53 11.44 2.75
N GLY A 680 -50.92 11.12 3.99
CA GLY A 680 -50.50 11.82 5.20
C GLY A 680 -51.24 13.16 5.40
N LEU A 681 -50.99 13.83 6.53
CA LEU A 681 -51.58 15.13 6.85
C LEU A 681 -50.88 16.25 6.06
N GLN A 682 -51.68 17.05 5.33
CA GLN A 682 -51.26 18.26 4.61
C GLN A 682 -49.96 18.11 3.78
N PRO A 683 -49.96 17.24 2.75
CA PRO A 683 -48.78 17.00 1.92
C PRO A 683 -48.29 18.28 1.22
N ALA A 684 -47.02 18.63 1.43
CA ALA A 684 -46.41 19.84 0.91
C ALA A 684 -46.49 19.92 -0.64
N GLY A 685 -47.04 21.01 -1.15
CA GLY A 685 -47.15 21.27 -2.59
C GLY A 685 -48.27 20.50 -3.32
N LEU A 686 -49.26 19.95 -2.60
CA LEU A 686 -50.43 19.33 -3.24
C LEU A 686 -51.21 20.30 -4.14
N GLN A 687 -51.29 21.57 -3.72
CA GLN A 687 -52.01 22.62 -4.46
C GLN A 687 -51.41 22.94 -5.85
N SER A 688 -50.16 22.57 -6.10
CA SER A 688 -49.49 22.79 -7.39
C SER A 688 -49.54 21.56 -8.32
N CYS A 689 -50.34 20.54 -7.99
CA CYS A 689 -50.43 19.28 -8.73
C CYS A 689 -51.72 19.20 -9.57
N ASP A 690 -51.60 18.71 -10.81
CA ASP A 690 -52.75 18.36 -11.65
C ASP A 690 -53.32 16.97 -11.27
N THR A 691 -54.52 16.67 -11.77
CA THR A 691 -55.22 15.40 -11.50
C THR A 691 -54.41 14.17 -11.96
N ASP A 692 -53.66 14.29 -13.04
CA ASP A 692 -52.81 13.22 -13.54
C ASP A 692 -51.55 13.01 -12.67
N ALA A 693 -50.99 14.07 -12.09
CA ALA A 693 -49.88 14.00 -11.15
C ALA A 693 -50.31 13.35 -9.85
N ILE A 694 -51.52 13.65 -9.37
CA ILE A 694 -52.11 12.99 -8.19
C ILE A 694 -52.28 11.49 -8.43
N LYS A 695 -52.85 11.08 -9.58
CA LYS A 695 -52.95 9.65 -9.94
C LYS A 695 -51.59 8.95 -9.98
N ARG A 696 -50.58 9.58 -10.57
CA ARG A 696 -49.20 9.04 -10.59
C ARG A 696 -48.63 8.92 -9.18
N TRP A 697 -48.88 9.90 -8.32
CA TRP A 697 -48.42 9.93 -6.94
C TRP A 697 -49.07 8.82 -6.09
N GLU A 698 -50.36 8.57 -6.28
CA GLU A 698 -51.07 7.43 -5.69
C GLU A 698 -50.48 6.09 -6.16
N MET A 699 -50.21 5.94 -7.46
CA MET A 699 -49.56 4.75 -8.02
C MET A 699 -48.14 4.53 -7.47
N ASP A 700 -47.42 5.61 -7.15
CA ASP A 700 -46.10 5.58 -6.50
C ASP A 700 -46.19 5.41 -4.97
N ARG A 701 -47.36 5.06 -4.42
CA ARG A 701 -47.58 4.86 -2.98
C ARG A 701 -47.19 6.08 -2.14
N PHE A 702 -47.51 7.28 -2.62
CA PHE A 702 -47.27 8.53 -1.91
C PHE A 702 -45.80 8.73 -1.47
N ARG A 703 -44.86 8.12 -2.20
CA ARG A 703 -43.46 7.92 -1.77
C ARG A 703 -42.67 9.20 -1.56
N PHE A 704 -42.89 10.19 -2.41
CA PHE A 704 -42.26 11.51 -2.40
C PHE A 704 -43.33 12.60 -2.26
N PRO A 705 -42.97 13.87 -2.03
CA PRO A 705 -43.94 14.97 -2.08
C PRO A 705 -44.70 15.00 -3.43
N PRO A 706 -46.00 15.35 -3.44
CA PRO A 706 -46.88 15.19 -4.61
C PRO A 706 -46.37 15.94 -5.85
N TYR A 707 -45.81 17.15 -5.68
CA TYR A 707 -45.31 17.97 -6.78
C TYR A 707 -44.22 17.29 -7.60
N THR A 708 -43.49 16.30 -7.04
CA THR A 708 -42.47 15.54 -7.78
C THR A 708 -43.03 14.72 -8.94
N ASN A 709 -44.33 14.45 -8.97
CA ASN A 709 -45.03 13.70 -10.02
C ASN A 709 -45.69 14.60 -11.09
N ASN A 710 -45.49 15.92 -11.00
CA ASN A 710 -45.89 16.85 -12.06
C ASN A 710 -45.13 16.54 -13.35
N ARG A 711 -45.84 16.57 -14.49
CA ARG A 711 -45.30 16.22 -15.82
C ARG A 711 -43.99 16.96 -16.13
N ALA A 712 -43.91 18.23 -15.73
CA ALA A 712 -42.74 19.09 -15.87
C ALA A 712 -41.44 18.54 -15.23
N HIS A 713 -41.56 17.69 -14.20
CA HIS A 713 -40.43 17.14 -13.44
C HIS A 713 -40.10 15.69 -13.82
N LEU A 714 -40.79 15.13 -14.82
CA LEU A 714 -40.59 13.75 -15.26
C LEU A 714 -39.68 13.67 -16.50
N ILE A 715 -39.26 12.44 -16.80
CA ILE A 715 -38.57 12.07 -18.03
C ILE A 715 -39.46 11.15 -18.87
N ILE A 716 -39.31 11.25 -20.19
CA ILE A 716 -40.09 10.53 -21.19
C ILE A 716 -39.16 9.74 -22.12
N ASN A 717 -39.62 8.57 -22.58
CA ASN A 717 -38.93 7.79 -23.62
C ASN A 717 -39.67 7.88 -24.96
N LYS A 718 -39.11 7.28 -26.02
CA LYS A 718 -39.74 7.24 -27.36
C LYS A 718 -41.11 6.54 -27.39
N ALA A 719 -41.43 5.71 -26.40
CA ALA A 719 -42.71 5.03 -26.26
C ALA A 719 -43.75 5.85 -25.46
N GLY A 720 -43.43 7.08 -25.06
CA GLY A 720 -44.33 7.95 -24.30
C GLY A 720 -44.43 7.63 -22.80
N VAL A 721 -43.62 6.69 -22.30
CA VAL A 721 -43.62 6.30 -20.88
C VAL A 721 -43.00 7.41 -20.05
N LEU A 722 -43.72 7.87 -19.02
CA LEU A 722 -43.27 8.86 -18.05
C LEU A 722 -42.76 8.18 -16.78
N ARG A 723 -41.61 8.63 -16.27
CA ARG A 723 -41.11 8.23 -14.94
C ARG A 723 -40.27 9.32 -14.29
N GLN A 724 -39.98 9.14 -13.01
CA GLN A 724 -38.96 9.91 -12.31
C GLN A 724 -37.55 9.37 -12.64
N PRO A 725 -36.49 10.18 -12.43
CA PRO A 725 -35.11 9.69 -12.46
C PRO A 725 -34.91 8.53 -11.48
N ASN A 726 -34.27 7.46 -11.95
CA ASN A 726 -33.96 6.29 -11.15
C ASN A 726 -32.77 6.56 -10.22
N VAL A 727 -32.44 5.59 -9.36
CA VAL A 727 -31.38 5.75 -8.35
C VAL A 727 -30.02 6.11 -8.95
N GLU A 728 -29.62 5.47 -10.05
CA GLU A 728 -28.30 5.72 -10.67
C GLU A 728 -28.24 7.09 -11.34
N GLU A 729 -29.35 7.53 -11.94
CA GLU A 729 -29.49 8.88 -12.50
C GLU A 729 -29.42 9.94 -11.39
N ARG A 730 -30.07 9.70 -10.24
CA ARG A 730 -29.98 10.59 -9.07
C ARG A 730 -28.59 10.63 -8.45
N GLU A 731 -27.88 9.50 -8.37
CA GLU A 731 -26.48 9.47 -7.92
C GLU A 731 -25.62 10.42 -8.77
N ILE A 732 -25.71 10.31 -10.09
CA ILE A 732 -24.92 11.13 -11.03
C ILE A 732 -25.31 12.60 -10.94
N MET A 733 -26.62 12.91 -10.87
CA MET A 733 -27.12 14.29 -10.73
C MET A 733 -26.63 14.95 -9.43
N LEU A 734 -26.53 14.19 -8.33
CA LEU A 734 -25.98 14.67 -7.06
C LEU A 734 -24.44 14.65 -7.02
N GLY A 735 -23.79 14.26 -8.13
CA GLY A 735 -22.34 14.21 -8.28
C GLY A 735 -21.66 13.00 -7.64
N PHE A 736 -22.40 11.98 -7.22
CA PHE A 736 -21.84 10.70 -6.80
C PHE A 736 -21.48 9.81 -8.01
N PRO A 737 -20.51 8.89 -7.85
CA PRO A 737 -20.28 7.83 -8.82
C PRO A 737 -21.53 6.99 -9.09
N ARG A 738 -21.66 6.49 -10.32
CA ARG A 738 -22.73 5.54 -10.66
C ARG A 738 -22.59 4.28 -9.81
N GLY A 739 -23.67 3.89 -9.13
CA GLY A 739 -23.72 2.73 -8.25
C GLY A 739 -23.12 2.97 -6.87
N TYR A 740 -22.79 4.21 -6.50
CA TYR A 740 -22.15 4.56 -5.21
C TYR A 740 -22.90 3.98 -3.99
N THR A 741 -24.23 4.03 -4.01
CA THR A 741 -25.09 3.57 -2.89
C THR A 741 -25.45 2.09 -2.97
N GLN A 742 -24.97 1.33 -3.97
CA GLN A 742 -25.33 -0.09 -4.14
C GLN A 742 -25.04 -0.93 -2.89
N ALA A 743 -24.05 -0.52 -2.09
CA ALA A 743 -23.58 -1.24 -0.92
C ALA A 743 -24.48 -1.13 0.34
N CYS A 744 -25.51 -0.29 0.31
CA CYS A 744 -26.29 0.12 1.50
C CYS A 744 -26.91 -1.04 2.30
N LEU A 745 -27.25 -2.18 1.67
CA LEU A 745 -27.77 -3.37 2.35
C LEU A 745 -26.86 -4.59 2.14
N PRO A 746 -26.95 -5.66 2.96
CA PRO A 746 -26.21 -6.91 2.71
C PRO A 746 -26.61 -7.56 1.37
N LYS A 747 -25.65 -8.20 0.67
CA LYS A 747 -25.85 -8.79 -0.67
C LYS A 747 -27.10 -9.69 -0.76
N GLY A 748 -27.34 -10.54 0.24
CA GLY A 748 -28.52 -11.42 0.28
C GLY A 748 -29.86 -10.68 0.36
N VAL A 749 -29.89 -9.50 1.01
CA VAL A 749 -31.11 -8.67 1.13
C VAL A 749 -31.38 -7.93 -0.18
N ARG A 750 -30.34 -7.48 -0.89
CA ARG A 750 -30.50 -6.80 -2.20
C ARG A 750 -31.24 -7.67 -3.20
N SER A 751 -30.92 -8.97 -3.23
CA SER A 751 -31.57 -9.93 -4.14
C SER A 751 -32.96 -10.36 -3.68
N SER A 752 -33.18 -10.54 -2.37
CA SER A 752 -34.48 -10.99 -1.85
C SER A 752 -35.52 -9.87 -1.70
N ARG A 753 -35.08 -8.62 -1.48
CA ARG A 753 -35.94 -7.45 -1.28
C ARG A 753 -35.49 -6.27 -2.15
N PRO A 754 -35.62 -6.37 -3.48
CA PRO A 754 -35.10 -5.35 -4.41
C PRO A 754 -35.76 -3.98 -4.23
N ARG A 755 -37.06 -3.92 -3.91
CA ARG A 755 -37.77 -2.65 -3.66
C ARG A 755 -37.26 -1.93 -2.41
N LEU A 756 -37.07 -2.66 -1.31
CA LEU A 756 -36.48 -2.10 -0.08
C LEU A 756 -35.07 -1.57 -0.38
N TRP A 757 -34.27 -2.33 -1.13
CA TRP A 757 -32.94 -1.92 -1.53
C TRP A 757 -32.95 -0.63 -2.35
N GLU A 758 -33.85 -0.52 -3.32
CA GLU A 758 -34.03 0.70 -4.12
C GLU A 758 -34.44 1.90 -3.25
N ASP A 759 -35.41 1.70 -2.34
CA ASP A 759 -35.91 2.74 -1.44
C ASP A 759 -34.87 3.22 -0.43
N THR A 760 -34.10 2.30 0.15
CA THR A 760 -32.99 2.65 1.03
C THR A 760 -31.97 3.54 0.29
N ARG A 761 -31.63 3.21 -0.97
CA ARG A 761 -30.71 4.03 -1.76
C ARG A 761 -31.27 5.42 -2.03
N LEU A 762 -32.55 5.51 -2.42
CA LEU A 762 -33.23 6.79 -2.65
C LEU A 762 -33.28 7.65 -1.39
N SER A 763 -33.54 7.05 -0.23
CA SER A 763 -33.54 7.75 1.06
C SER A 763 -32.17 8.26 1.47
N LEU A 764 -31.11 7.49 1.25
CA LEU A 764 -29.74 7.95 1.49
C LEU A 764 -29.37 9.14 0.60
N LEU A 765 -29.76 9.12 -0.68
CA LEU A 765 -29.54 10.24 -1.59
C LEU A 765 -30.35 11.48 -1.20
N GLY A 766 -31.59 11.29 -0.76
CA GLY A 766 -32.44 12.41 -0.32
C GLY A 766 -31.97 13.10 0.96
N ASN A 767 -31.16 12.44 1.77
CA ASN A 767 -30.50 13.01 2.95
C ASN A 767 -29.05 13.45 2.70
N SER A 768 -28.56 13.35 1.45
CA SER A 768 -27.16 13.66 1.13
C SER A 768 -27.00 15.09 0.63
N TRP A 769 -25.80 15.66 0.82
CA TRP A 769 -25.44 16.89 0.14
C TRP A 769 -25.24 16.69 -1.36
N SER A 770 -25.51 17.74 -2.12
CA SER A 770 -25.10 17.83 -3.51
C SER A 770 -23.58 18.03 -3.60
N VAL A 771 -22.85 17.01 -4.06
CA VAL A 771 -21.38 17.05 -4.17
C VAL A 771 -20.88 18.22 -5.02
N PRO A 772 -21.52 18.60 -6.16
CA PRO A 772 -21.12 19.77 -6.93
C PRO A 772 -21.21 21.08 -6.15
N VAL A 773 -22.25 21.25 -5.32
CA VAL A 773 -22.43 22.45 -4.48
C VAL A 773 -21.34 22.50 -3.40
N VAL A 774 -21.11 21.39 -2.70
CA VAL A 774 -20.03 21.27 -1.71
C VAL A 774 -18.69 21.58 -2.36
N SER A 775 -18.44 21.04 -3.55
CA SER A 775 -17.19 21.26 -4.27
C SER A 775 -17.01 22.72 -4.67
N TRP A 776 -18.07 23.39 -5.11
CA TRP A 776 -18.02 24.82 -5.41
C TRP A 776 -17.60 25.64 -4.19
N LEU A 777 -18.17 25.37 -3.02
CA LEU A 777 -17.84 26.04 -1.75
C LEU A 777 -16.39 25.77 -1.32
N LEU A 778 -15.93 24.53 -1.48
CA LEU A 778 -14.56 24.14 -1.10
C LEU A 778 -13.50 24.68 -2.05
N LYS A 779 -13.81 24.89 -3.33
CA LYS A 779 -12.83 25.32 -4.34
C LYS A 779 -11.99 26.51 -3.85
N ASN A 780 -12.65 27.59 -3.41
CA ASN A 780 -11.95 28.82 -3.02
C ASN A 780 -11.09 28.62 -1.77
N LEU A 781 -11.58 27.83 -0.81
CA LEU A 781 -10.80 27.48 0.39
C LEU A 781 -9.54 26.68 0.01
N LEU A 782 -9.70 25.61 -0.75
CA LEU A 782 -8.58 24.72 -1.09
C LEU A 782 -7.49 25.42 -1.93
N VAL A 783 -7.90 26.32 -2.83
CA VAL A 783 -6.97 27.16 -3.61
C VAL A 783 -6.26 28.18 -2.71
N ALA A 784 -7.00 28.86 -1.82
CA ALA A 784 -6.43 29.84 -0.90
C ALA A 784 -5.40 29.21 0.06
N GLU A 785 -5.66 28.00 0.54
CA GLU A 785 -4.73 27.23 1.38
C GLU A 785 -3.59 26.56 0.59
N ARG A 786 -3.50 26.77 -0.74
CA ARG A 786 -2.50 26.15 -1.63
C ARG A 786 -2.46 24.61 -1.53
N LEU A 787 -3.61 24.00 -1.26
CA LEU A 787 -3.79 22.56 -1.19
C LEU A 787 -4.12 21.95 -2.56
N ILE A 788 -4.62 22.77 -3.49
CA ILE A 788 -4.87 22.41 -4.88
C ILE A 788 -4.44 23.54 -5.80
N ALA A 789 -4.14 23.19 -7.05
CA ALA A 789 -3.94 24.18 -8.11
C ALA A 789 -5.24 24.93 -8.43
N GLU A 790 -5.11 26.15 -8.96
CA GLU A 790 -6.27 26.91 -9.43
C GLU A 790 -7.03 26.11 -10.49
N ILE A 791 -8.36 26.01 -10.31
CA ILE A 791 -9.24 25.26 -11.21
C ILE A 791 -10.45 26.12 -11.58
N SER A 792 -10.74 26.21 -12.88
CA SER A 792 -11.94 26.90 -13.35
C SER A 792 -13.20 26.14 -12.90
N LEU A 793 -14.31 26.85 -12.69
CA LEU A 793 -15.59 26.21 -12.35
C LEU A 793 -16.07 25.26 -13.46
N GLN A 794 -15.82 25.60 -14.73
CA GLN A 794 -16.18 24.74 -15.85
C GLN A 794 -15.36 23.44 -15.83
N THR A 795 -14.05 23.51 -15.56
CA THR A 795 -13.20 22.33 -15.42
C THR A 795 -13.64 21.46 -14.24
N LEU A 796 -14.03 22.07 -13.12
CA LEU A 796 -14.57 21.36 -11.96
C LEU A 796 -15.89 20.65 -12.28
N VAL A 797 -16.81 21.30 -12.99
CA VAL A 797 -18.07 20.69 -13.42
C VAL A 797 -17.83 19.53 -14.38
N ALA A 798 -16.91 19.69 -15.33
CA ALA A 798 -16.53 18.64 -16.27
C ALA A 798 -15.93 17.40 -15.59
N ARG A 799 -15.38 17.53 -14.38
CA ARG A 799 -14.92 16.40 -13.55
C ARG A 799 -16.07 15.52 -13.03
N PHE A 800 -17.27 16.07 -12.88
CA PHE A 800 -18.46 15.30 -12.50
C PHE A 800 -19.08 14.57 -13.69
N ASN A 801 -18.86 15.08 -14.91
CA ASN A 801 -19.43 14.52 -16.11
C ASN A 801 -18.66 13.25 -16.54
N PRO A 802 -19.28 12.05 -16.49
CA PRO A 802 -18.59 10.80 -16.84
C PRO A 802 -18.30 10.69 -18.35
N ARG A 803 -18.88 11.56 -19.19
CA ARG A 803 -18.65 11.61 -20.64
C ARG A 803 -17.54 12.59 -21.03
N GLU A 804 -17.35 13.67 -20.29
CA GLU A 804 -16.23 14.59 -20.47
C GLU A 804 -14.92 14.03 -19.87
N LEU A 805 -13.79 14.57 -20.32
CA LEU A 805 -12.44 14.15 -19.91
C LEU A 805 -11.75 15.32 -19.24
N CYS A 806 -11.97 15.49 -17.95
CA CYS A 806 -11.25 16.50 -17.17
C CYS A 806 -10.50 15.87 -15.99
N GLY A 807 -10.10 14.60 -16.12
CA GLY A 807 -9.60 13.77 -15.03
C GLY A 807 -8.51 12.75 -15.40
N SER A 808 -7.90 12.15 -14.37
CA SER A 808 -6.96 11.04 -14.53
C SER A 808 -7.68 9.72 -14.87
N LEU A 809 -6.87 8.68 -15.13
CA LEU A 809 -7.35 7.30 -15.27
C LEU A 809 -8.25 6.87 -14.10
N HIS A 810 -7.88 7.11 -12.85
CA HIS A 810 -8.68 6.64 -11.71
C HIS A 810 -10.06 7.29 -11.67
N GLN A 811 -10.15 8.58 -11.99
CA GLN A 811 -11.43 9.28 -12.03
C GLN A 811 -12.35 8.70 -13.10
N LEU A 812 -11.80 8.36 -14.28
CA LEU A 812 -12.54 7.71 -15.35
C LEU A 812 -13.03 6.30 -14.95
N LEU A 813 -12.23 5.57 -14.18
CA LEU A 813 -12.59 4.24 -13.69
C LEU A 813 -13.64 4.29 -12.58
N ASP A 814 -13.60 5.33 -11.76
CA ASP A 814 -14.55 5.56 -10.67
C ASP A 814 -15.91 6.03 -11.17
N ARG A 815 -15.95 6.74 -12.31
CA ARG A 815 -17.18 7.32 -12.87
C ARG A 815 -17.48 6.76 -14.25
N PRO A 816 -17.97 5.51 -14.35
CA PRO A 816 -18.28 4.89 -15.62
C PRO A 816 -19.45 5.62 -16.32
N PRO A 817 -19.38 5.86 -17.65
CA PRO A 817 -20.45 6.54 -18.39
C PRO A 817 -21.73 5.69 -18.47
N LEU A 818 -22.89 6.36 -18.49
CA LEU A 818 -24.21 5.73 -18.67
C LEU A 818 -24.45 5.23 -20.11
N GLY A 819 -23.65 5.66 -21.09
CA GLY A 819 -23.84 5.35 -22.52
C GLY A 819 -22.55 5.24 -23.32
N SER A 820 -22.69 5.11 -24.65
CA SER A 820 -21.55 5.05 -25.57
C SER A 820 -20.78 6.37 -25.60
N LEU A 821 -19.45 6.26 -25.54
CA LEU A 821 -18.54 7.40 -25.72
C LEU A 821 -18.58 7.93 -27.16
N PRO A 822 -18.11 9.17 -27.40
CA PRO A 822 -18.11 9.78 -28.73
C PRO A 822 -17.39 8.91 -29.78
N PRO A 823 -17.81 8.97 -31.06
CA PRO A 823 -17.27 8.13 -32.12
C PRO A 823 -15.81 8.47 -32.53
N ASN A 824 -15.29 9.64 -32.16
CA ASN A 824 -14.00 10.17 -32.64
C ASN A 824 -12.75 9.57 -31.95
N LEU A 825 -12.88 8.46 -31.22
CA LEU A 825 -11.74 7.83 -30.56
C LEU A 825 -10.96 6.94 -31.55
N PRO A 826 -9.61 6.84 -31.40
CA PRO A 826 -8.84 5.96 -32.25
C PRO A 826 -9.26 4.49 -32.07
N GLY A 827 -9.03 3.68 -33.10
CA GLY A 827 -9.23 2.24 -33.01
C GLY A 827 -8.31 1.60 -31.96
N SER A 828 -8.77 0.50 -31.35
CA SER A 828 -7.91 -0.31 -30.48
C SER A 828 -6.71 -0.84 -31.26
N ASN A 829 -5.53 -0.76 -30.65
CA ASN A 829 -4.30 -1.38 -31.15
C ASN A 829 -3.43 -1.86 -29.97
N GLU A 830 -2.37 -2.61 -30.27
CA GLU A 830 -1.50 -3.19 -29.25
C GLU A 830 -0.82 -2.14 -28.37
N ALA A 831 -0.42 -0.99 -28.94
CA ALA A 831 0.22 0.08 -28.18
C ALA A 831 -0.70 0.66 -27.10
N LEU A 832 -1.98 0.90 -27.45
CA LEU A 832 -2.99 1.36 -26.49
C LEU A 832 -3.33 0.29 -25.45
N GLU A 833 -3.40 -0.98 -25.84
CA GLU A 833 -3.60 -2.09 -24.90
C GLU A 833 -2.45 -2.19 -23.89
N LEU A 834 -1.20 -2.05 -24.35
CA LEU A 834 -0.02 -1.98 -23.48
C LEU A 834 -0.04 -0.75 -22.58
N ALA A 835 -0.40 0.42 -23.10
CA ALA A 835 -0.47 1.67 -22.34
C ALA A 835 -1.46 1.54 -21.18
N LEU A 836 -2.66 0.99 -21.43
CA LEU A 836 -3.65 0.75 -20.38
C LEU A 836 -3.14 -0.21 -19.31
N VAL A 837 -2.53 -1.33 -19.71
CA VAL A 837 -1.98 -2.31 -18.75
C VAL A 837 -0.87 -1.70 -17.91
N ARG A 838 0.05 -0.94 -18.50
CA ARG A 838 1.11 -0.22 -17.78
C ARG A 838 0.53 0.78 -16.79
N ASN A 839 -0.43 1.59 -17.24
CA ASN A 839 -1.06 2.63 -16.44
C ASN A 839 -1.78 2.07 -15.21
N ILE A 840 -2.54 0.99 -15.38
CA ILE A 840 -3.19 0.30 -14.26
C ILE A 840 -2.16 -0.37 -13.32
N SER A 841 -1.09 -0.94 -13.87
CA SER A 841 -0.06 -1.65 -13.09
C SER A 841 0.71 -0.73 -12.14
N LYS A 842 0.76 0.59 -12.40
CA LYS A 842 1.31 1.59 -11.47
C LYS A 842 0.54 1.64 -10.14
N SER A 843 -0.74 1.24 -10.12
CA SER A 843 -1.54 1.14 -8.88
C SER A 843 -1.35 -0.20 -8.14
N SER A 844 -0.19 -0.85 -8.32
CA SER A 844 0.14 -2.08 -7.60
C SER A 844 0.50 -1.78 -6.14
N SER A 845 0.03 -2.64 -5.24
CA SER A 845 0.33 -2.61 -3.81
C SER A 845 1.82 -2.68 -3.49
N SER A 846 2.14 -2.48 -2.20
CA SER A 846 3.45 -2.76 -1.61
C SER A 846 3.98 -4.16 -1.95
N LYS A 847 3.11 -5.10 -2.37
CA LYS A 847 3.44 -6.47 -2.75
C LYS A 847 3.82 -6.64 -4.23
N GLY A 848 3.60 -5.63 -5.07
CA GLY A 848 4.06 -5.54 -6.46
C GLY A 848 3.23 -6.28 -7.52
N SER A 849 2.31 -7.16 -7.14
CA SER A 849 1.55 -8.02 -8.09
C SER A 849 0.03 -7.95 -7.91
N ASP A 850 -0.44 -7.07 -7.03
CA ASP A 850 -1.84 -6.92 -6.64
C ASP A 850 -2.23 -5.47 -6.86
N VAL A 851 -3.10 -5.23 -7.84
CA VAL A 851 -3.58 -3.89 -8.18
C VAL A 851 -4.67 -3.49 -7.21
N LYS A 852 -4.47 -2.35 -6.57
CA LYS A 852 -5.39 -1.72 -5.66
C LYS A 852 -5.59 -0.28 -6.13
N MET A 853 -6.69 -0.06 -6.84
CA MET A 853 -7.10 1.27 -7.25
C MET A 853 -7.44 2.08 -6.00
N THR A 854 -6.88 3.27 -5.88
CA THR A 854 -7.06 4.19 -4.76
C THR A 854 -7.91 5.36 -5.25
N SER A 855 -8.98 5.73 -4.53
CA SER A 855 -9.72 6.97 -4.82
C SER A 855 -8.98 8.17 -4.23
N GLY A 856 -8.80 9.23 -5.03
CA GLY A 856 -8.45 10.57 -4.53
C GLY A 856 -7.18 10.74 -3.68
N GLY A 857 -6.23 9.81 -3.69
CA GLY A 857 -5.00 9.91 -2.87
C GLY A 857 -5.19 9.66 -1.37
N THR A 858 -6.41 9.33 -0.91
CA THR A 858 -6.77 9.02 0.49
C THR A 858 -6.40 7.61 0.93
N GLU A 859 -6.25 6.70 -0.04
CA GLU A 859 -6.14 5.28 0.23
C GLU A 859 -4.75 4.76 -0.07
N GLY A 860 -4.07 4.22 0.95
CA GLY A 860 -2.84 3.48 0.72
C GLY A 860 -3.10 2.23 -0.13
N PRO A 861 -2.17 1.80 -0.99
CA PRO A 861 -2.33 0.65 -1.85
C PRO A 861 -2.26 -0.68 -1.06
N ASP A 862 -2.45 -0.67 0.26
CA ASP A 862 -2.65 -1.83 1.11
C ASP A 862 -4.09 -1.93 1.68
N VAL A 863 -4.99 -0.99 1.37
CA VAL A 863 -6.40 -0.95 1.83
C VAL A 863 -7.21 -2.18 1.39
N TRP A 864 -8.22 -2.54 2.20
CA TRP A 864 -9.14 -3.65 2.00
C TRP A 864 -10.59 -3.22 2.29
N PRO A 865 -11.61 -3.63 1.50
CA PRO A 865 -11.56 -4.49 0.31
C PRO A 865 -10.97 -3.81 -0.93
N ARG A 866 -10.63 -4.60 -1.96
CA ARG A 866 -10.14 -4.06 -3.25
C ARG A 866 -11.27 -3.44 -4.05
N LYS A 867 -11.04 -2.27 -4.63
CA LYS A 867 -11.92 -1.69 -5.65
C LYS A 867 -11.84 -2.49 -6.95
N ALA A 868 -12.99 -2.65 -7.61
CA ALA A 868 -13.09 -3.45 -8.83
C ALA A 868 -12.60 -2.67 -10.05
N ILE A 869 -11.88 -3.35 -10.94
CA ILE A 869 -11.57 -2.84 -12.27
C ILE A 869 -12.71 -3.22 -13.23
N PRO A 870 -13.30 -2.26 -13.95
CA PRO A 870 -14.35 -2.54 -14.91
C PRO A 870 -13.87 -3.43 -16.06
N SER A 871 -14.47 -4.61 -16.22
CA SER A 871 -14.13 -5.50 -17.34
C SER A 871 -14.50 -4.92 -18.71
N LYS A 872 -15.45 -3.97 -18.74
CA LYS A 872 -15.95 -3.31 -19.96
C LYS A 872 -14.92 -2.38 -20.63
N LEU A 873 -13.72 -2.21 -20.05
CA LEU A 873 -12.59 -1.59 -20.74
C LEU A 873 -12.11 -2.46 -21.92
N TRP A 874 -12.27 -3.78 -21.83
CA TRP A 874 -11.83 -4.73 -22.85
C TRP A 874 -13.00 -5.40 -23.56
N ARG A 875 -12.78 -5.79 -24.82
CA ARG A 875 -13.62 -6.73 -25.56
C ARG A 875 -13.10 -8.14 -25.29
N TRP A 876 -13.98 -9.05 -24.90
CA TRP A 876 -13.57 -10.38 -24.43
C TRP A 876 -13.87 -11.48 -25.44
N ARG A 877 -13.03 -12.52 -25.44
CA ARG A 877 -13.33 -13.82 -26.05
C ARG A 877 -13.26 -14.92 -25.02
N THR A 878 -14.22 -15.85 -25.09
CA THR A 878 -14.09 -17.10 -24.34
C THR A 878 -12.89 -17.85 -24.85
N ILE A 879 -11.99 -18.14 -23.92
CA ILE A 879 -10.82 -18.91 -24.20
C ILE A 879 -11.26 -20.38 -24.06
N CYS A 880 -11.46 -20.88 -22.86
CA CYS A 880 -11.97 -22.24 -22.68
C CYS A 880 -13.01 -22.31 -21.57
N SER A 881 -13.85 -23.33 -21.67
CA SER A 881 -14.78 -23.75 -20.65
C SER A 881 -14.67 -25.26 -20.50
N TRP A 882 -14.80 -25.77 -19.27
CA TRP A 882 -14.75 -27.20 -18.99
C TRP A 882 -15.54 -27.54 -17.73
N ARG A 883 -15.97 -28.80 -17.62
CA ARG A 883 -16.55 -29.33 -16.39
C ARG A 883 -15.47 -29.88 -15.47
N PHE A 884 -15.64 -29.68 -14.17
CA PHE A 884 -14.81 -30.37 -13.19
C PHE A 884 -15.19 -31.85 -13.17
N LYS A 885 -14.19 -32.72 -13.28
CA LYS A 885 -14.37 -34.14 -13.02
C LYS A 885 -14.34 -34.29 -11.50
N HIS A 886 -15.49 -34.46 -10.84
CA HIS A 886 -15.59 -34.63 -9.38
C HIS A 886 -15.08 -36.00 -8.91
N LEU A 887 -13.84 -36.35 -9.27
CA LEU A 887 -13.24 -37.67 -9.01
C LEU A 887 -13.10 -37.97 -7.51
N HIS A 888 -13.10 -36.94 -6.64
CA HIS A 888 -12.90 -37.05 -5.20
C HIS A 888 -13.90 -36.22 -4.37
N GLY A 889 -15.10 -35.97 -4.89
CA GLY A 889 -16.14 -35.16 -4.24
C GLY A 889 -16.06 -33.65 -4.53
N PRO A 890 -16.93 -32.82 -3.92
CA PRO A 890 -17.00 -31.39 -4.16
C PRO A 890 -15.79 -30.65 -3.53
N GLU A 891 -15.00 -29.97 -4.36
CA GLU A 891 -13.93 -29.08 -3.90
C GLU A 891 -14.51 -27.70 -3.51
N HIS A 892 -13.85 -27.00 -2.58
CA HIS A 892 -14.25 -25.66 -2.19
C HIS A 892 -14.04 -24.65 -3.32
N ILE A 893 -14.96 -23.70 -3.50
CA ILE A 893 -14.96 -22.71 -4.60
C ILE A 893 -13.62 -21.99 -4.80
N ASN A 894 -13.01 -21.48 -3.73
CA ASN A 894 -11.66 -20.87 -3.78
C ASN A 894 -10.60 -21.76 -4.47
N VAL A 895 -10.65 -23.09 -4.29
CA VAL A 895 -9.71 -24.02 -4.94
C VAL A 895 -10.01 -24.12 -6.43
N LEU A 896 -11.29 -24.20 -6.79
CA LEU A 896 -11.75 -24.27 -8.18
C LEU A 896 -11.37 -23.01 -8.97
N GLU A 897 -11.57 -21.83 -8.38
CA GLU A 897 -11.16 -20.54 -8.93
C GLU A 897 -9.63 -20.47 -9.12
N LEU A 898 -8.85 -20.95 -8.13
CA LEU A 898 -7.38 -20.99 -8.24
C LEU A 898 -6.91 -21.96 -9.33
N ARG A 899 -7.63 -23.08 -9.54
CA ARG A 899 -7.40 -24.01 -10.67
C ARG A 899 -7.77 -23.37 -12.01
N ALA A 900 -8.79 -22.51 -12.05
CA ALA A 900 -9.14 -21.76 -13.26
C ALA A 900 -8.01 -20.78 -13.63
N PHE A 901 -7.43 -20.09 -12.64
CA PHE A 901 -6.22 -19.27 -12.83
C PHE A 901 -5.05 -20.11 -13.36
N LEU A 902 -4.77 -21.27 -12.75
CA LEU A 902 -3.72 -22.19 -13.21
C LEU A 902 -3.95 -22.63 -14.68
N THR A 903 -5.21 -22.81 -15.08
CA THR A 903 -5.55 -23.17 -16.47
C THR A 903 -5.27 -22.01 -17.43
N SER A 904 -5.58 -20.77 -17.04
CA SER A 904 -5.18 -19.57 -17.77
C SER A 904 -3.66 -19.47 -17.93
N LEU A 905 -2.89 -19.72 -16.86
CA LEU A 905 -1.42 -19.74 -16.91
C LEU A 905 -0.90 -20.80 -17.88
N ARG A 906 -1.42 -22.03 -17.80
CA ARG A 906 -1.09 -23.12 -18.73
C ARG A 906 -1.43 -22.80 -20.19
N TRP A 907 -2.48 -22.02 -20.44
CA TRP A 907 -2.80 -21.55 -21.80
C TRP A 907 -1.77 -20.52 -22.28
N ARG A 908 -1.38 -19.56 -21.43
CA ARG A 908 -0.36 -18.55 -21.76
C ARG A 908 0.99 -19.18 -22.11
N LEU A 909 1.42 -20.18 -21.34
CA LEU A 909 2.69 -20.90 -21.56
C LEU A 909 2.77 -21.62 -22.91
N ARG A 910 1.63 -21.97 -23.50
CA ARG A 910 1.57 -22.64 -24.82
C ARG A 910 1.46 -21.65 -25.98
N LYS A 911 1.36 -20.34 -25.71
CA LYS A 911 1.33 -19.32 -26.75
C LYS A 911 2.74 -18.83 -27.07
N LYS A 912 3.02 -18.65 -28.37
CA LYS A 912 4.26 -18.01 -28.84
C LYS A 912 4.40 -16.65 -28.17
N GLY A 913 5.56 -16.38 -27.56
CA GLY A 913 5.82 -15.14 -26.83
C GLY A 913 5.13 -15.03 -25.46
N GLY A 914 4.56 -16.11 -24.93
CA GLY A 914 3.87 -16.12 -23.63
C GLY A 914 4.77 -16.27 -22.40
N ILE A 915 6.05 -16.58 -22.58
CA ILE A 915 7.07 -16.71 -21.52
C ILE A 915 7.81 -15.39 -21.29
N ALA A 916 8.45 -15.23 -20.14
CA ALA A 916 9.19 -14.02 -19.77
C ALA A 916 8.35 -12.73 -19.89
N LYS A 917 7.07 -12.80 -19.48
CA LYS A 917 6.14 -11.65 -19.53
C LYS A 917 5.62 -11.27 -18.15
N ARG A 918 5.35 -9.97 -17.99
CA ARG A 918 4.37 -9.45 -17.02
C ARG A 918 2.99 -9.56 -17.66
N PHE A 919 2.00 -10.13 -16.98
CA PHE A 919 0.67 -10.29 -17.55
C PHE A 919 -0.44 -9.91 -16.58
N PHE A 920 -1.47 -9.28 -17.11
CA PHE A 920 -2.62 -8.85 -16.33
C PHE A 920 -3.69 -9.94 -16.25
N HIS A 921 -4.24 -10.17 -15.05
CA HIS A 921 -5.28 -11.16 -14.82
C HIS A 921 -6.38 -10.67 -13.86
N LEU A 922 -7.64 -10.75 -14.29
CA LEU A 922 -8.80 -10.39 -13.49
C LEU A 922 -9.35 -11.60 -12.71
N LEU A 923 -9.65 -11.38 -11.42
CA LEU A 923 -10.28 -12.35 -10.52
C LEU A 923 -11.36 -11.66 -9.70
N ASP A 924 -12.48 -12.32 -9.44
CA ASP A 924 -13.48 -11.91 -8.45
C ASP A 924 -13.24 -12.52 -7.06
N SER A 925 -12.33 -13.49 -6.97
CA SER A 925 -11.91 -14.08 -5.71
C SER A 925 -10.88 -13.22 -4.97
N GLN A 926 -11.38 -12.43 -4.04
CA GLN A 926 -10.60 -11.64 -3.09
C GLN A 926 -9.55 -12.49 -2.31
N VAL A 927 -9.87 -13.76 -2.03
CA VAL A 927 -8.96 -14.74 -1.40
C VAL A 927 -7.81 -15.11 -2.34
N ASN A 928 -8.11 -15.52 -3.57
CA ASN A 928 -7.08 -15.95 -4.52
C ASN A 928 -6.16 -14.79 -4.94
N LEU A 929 -6.69 -13.58 -5.07
CA LEU A 929 -5.88 -12.37 -5.25
C LEU A 929 -4.86 -12.20 -4.11
N GLY A 930 -5.29 -12.35 -2.86
CA GLY A 930 -4.40 -12.25 -1.70
C GLY A 930 -3.31 -13.33 -1.67
N ILE A 931 -3.65 -14.55 -2.08
CA ILE A 931 -2.72 -15.69 -2.09
C ILE A 931 -1.68 -15.55 -3.21
N LEU A 932 -2.11 -15.21 -4.42
CA LEU A 932 -1.22 -14.98 -5.57
C LEU A 932 -0.26 -13.82 -5.30
N ALA A 933 -0.77 -12.73 -4.72
CA ALA A 933 0.03 -11.56 -4.36
C ALA A 933 1.07 -11.83 -3.26
N LYS A 934 0.69 -12.64 -2.24
CA LYS A 934 1.61 -13.00 -1.15
C LYS A 934 2.60 -14.08 -1.58
N GLY A 935 2.26 -14.92 -2.56
CA GLY A 935 3.03 -16.08 -2.96
C GLY A 935 2.99 -17.24 -1.94
N ARG A 936 2.09 -17.19 -0.94
CA ARG A 936 1.96 -18.21 0.12
C ARG A 936 0.53 -18.26 0.68
N THR A 937 0.17 -19.38 1.29
CA THR A 937 -1.14 -19.60 1.93
C THR A 937 -0.98 -20.46 3.19
N SER A 938 -1.88 -20.26 4.17
CA SER A 938 -2.03 -21.15 5.33
C SER A 938 -3.03 -22.28 5.08
N SER A 939 -3.73 -22.29 3.94
CA SER A 939 -4.72 -23.31 3.61
C SER A 939 -4.06 -24.50 2.91
N ARG A 940 -4.11 -25.65 3.56
CA ARG A 940 -3.64 -26.95 3.02
C ARG A 940 -4.34 -27.37 1.73
N LYS A 941 -5.59 -26.91 1.51
CA LYS A 941 -6.35 -27.20 0.28
C LYS A 941 -5.85 -26.37 -0.90
N LEU A 942 -5.38 -25.14 -0.66
CA LEU A 942 -4.93 -24.21 -1.70
C LEU A 942 -3.43 -24.35 -2.01
N SER A 943 -2.62 -24.78 -1.03
CA SER A 943 -1.17 -24.90 -1.15
C SER A 943 -0.70 -25.74 -2.34
N PRO A 944 -1.26 -26.94 -2.63
CA PRO A 944 -0.82 -27.75 -3.76
C PRO A 944 -0.99 -27.05 -5.11
N VAL A 945 -2.12 -26.36 -5.31
CA VAL A 945 -2.41 -25.62 -6.55
C VAL A 945 -1.50 -24.39 -6.64
N LEU A 946 -1.29 -23.66 -5.54
CA LEU A 946 -0.37 -22.53 -5.51
C LEU A 946 1.07 -22.96 -5.83
N ARG A 947 1.56 -24.08 -5.28
CA ARG A 947 2.91 -24.59 -5.58
C ARG A 947 3.09 -24.90 -7.07
N GLN A 948 2.07 -25.47 -7.72
CA GLN A 948 2.09 -25.67 -9.18
C GLN A 948 2.15 -24.33 -9.93
N ILE A 949 1.34 -23.35 -9.51
CA ILE A 949 1.36 -22.00 -10.09
C ILE A 949 2.76 -21.38 -9.93
N SER A 950 3.30 -21.38 -8.72
CA SER A 950 4.62 -20.82 -8.40
C SER A 950 5.73 -21.45 -9.21
N ALA A 951 5.75 -22.79 -9.33
CA ALA A 951 6.74 -23.51 -10.13
C ALA A 951 6.69 -23.06 -11.60
N LEU A 952 5.49 -22.95 -12.19
CA LEU A 952 5.32 -22.49 -13.57
C LEU A 952 5.73 -21.02 -13.74
N LEU A 953 5.40 -20.14 -12.79
CA LEU A 953 5.79 -18.73 -12.82
C LEU A 953 7.30 -18.55 -12.74
N LEU A 954 7.98 -19.36 -11.92
CA LEU A 954 9.44 -19.35 -11.77
C LEU A 954 10.10 -19.89 -13.04
N ALA A 955 9.69 -21.08 -13.51
CA ALA A 955 10.28 -21.74 -14.67
C ALA A 955 10.15 -20.92 -15.96
N ALA A 956 9.01 -20.23 -16.15
CA ALA A 956 8.77 -19.43 -17.35
C ALA A 956 9.14 -17.94 -17.19
N ASN A 957 9.78 -17.57 -16.08
CA ASN A 957 10.09 -16.17 -15.73
C ASN A 957 8.88 -15.21 -15.87
N MET A 958 7.68 -15.65 -15.47
CA MET A 958 6.45 -14.86 -15.62
C MET A 958 6.10 -14.08 -14.35
N LEU A 959 5.44 -12.93 -14.48
CA LEU A 959 4.90 -12.16 -13.35
C LEU A 959 3.41 -11.90 -13.55
N PRO A 960 2.53 -12.50 -12.72
CA PRO A 960 1.12 -12.14 -12.75
C PRO A 960 0.93 -10.78 -12.05
N ILE A 961 0.16 -9.91 -12.68
CA ILE A 961 -0.39 -8.69 -12.08
C ILE A 961 -1.89 -8.93 -12.00
N CYS A 962 -2.39 -9.14 -10.79
CA CYS A 962 -3.77 -9.53 -10.57
C CYS A 962 -4.60 -8.34 -10.09
N ALA A 963 -5.83 -8.24 -10.56
CA ALA A 963 -6.76 -7.21 -10.12
C ALA A 963 -8.15 -7.77 -9.85
N TYR A 964 -8.87 -7.11 -8.94
CA TYR A 964 -10.24 -7.48 -8.60
C TYR A 964 -11.21 -7.04 -9.71
N VAL A 965 -12.14 -7.91 -10.09
CA VAL A 965 -13.31 -7.59 -10.92
C VAL A 965 -14.57 -7.98 -10.14
N ASN A 966 -15.63 -7.19 -10.27
CA ASN A 966 -16.89 -7.50 -9.61
C ASN A 966 -17.49 -8.78 -10.22
N THR A 967 -18.06 -9.69 -9.43
CA THR A 967 -18.55 -11.00 -9.91
C THR A 967 -19.54 -10.86 -11.08
N HIS A 968 -20.45 -9.88 -11.02
CA HIS A 968 -21.44 -9.64 -12.09
C HIS A 968 -20.81 -9.10 -13.39
N ASP A 969 -19.62 -8.51 -13.31
CA ASP A 969 -18.86 -8.00 -14.45
C ASP A 969 -17.76 -8.98 -14.88
N ASN A 970 -17.58 -10.14 -14.21
CA ASN A 970 -16.52 -11.08 -14.57
C ASN A 970 -16.84 -11.74 -15.94
N PRO A 971 -16.03 -11.49 -16.99
CA PRO A 971 -16.31 -12.04 -18.32
C PRO A 971 -16.18 -13.57 -18.37
N ALA A 972 -15.57 -14.19 -17.36
CA ALA A 972 -15.43 -15.65 -17.24
C ALA A 972 -16.60 -16.35 -16.53
N ASP A 973 -17.54 -15.64 -15.91
CA ASP A 973 -18.69 -16.25 -15.20
C ASP A 973 -19.63 -17.03 -16.14
N LYS A 974 -20.05 -16.42 -17.25
CA LYS A 974 -20.87 -17.15 -18.24
C LYS A 974 -20.15 -18.40 -18.79
N PRO A 975 -18.86 -18.32 -19.18
CA PRO A 975 -18.06 -19.50 -19.54
C PRO A 975 -17.90 -20.56 -18.44
N SER A 976 -17.84 -20.19 -17.15
CA SER A 976 -17.70 -21.14 -16.04
C SER A 976 -18.98 -21.97 -15.82
N ARG A 977 -20.14 -21.44 -16.24
CA ARG A 977 -21.46 -22.09 -16.13
C ARG A 977 -21.94 -22.80 -17.40
N ARG A 978 -21.42 -22.43 -18.58
CA ARG A 978 -21.87 -22.96 -19.89
C ARG A 978 -20.74 -23.66 -20.63
N LEU A 979 -21.00 -24.88 -21.11
CA LEU A 979 -20.06 -25.66 -21.91
C LEU A 979 -19.72 -24.94 -23.24
N VAL A 980 -18.48 -24.49 -23.37
CA VAL A 980 -17.87 -24.13 -24.65
C VAL A 980 -16.69 -25.08 -24.87
N LYS A 981 -16.72 -25.89 -25.94
CA LYS A 981 -15.69 -26.92 -26.23
C LYS A 981 -14.26 -26.34 -26.09
N LYS A 982 -13.37 -27.07 -25.39
CA LYS A 982 -11.93 -26.76 -25.32
C LYS A 982 -11.35 -26.76 -26.74
N LYS A 983 -10.99 -25.59 -27.30
CA LYS A 983 -10.40 -25.51 -28.65
C LYS A 983 -8.91 -25.89 -28.72
N TRP A 984 -8.22 -26.15 -27.61
CA TRP A 984 -6.74 -26.25 -27.56
C TRP A 984 -6.17 -27.24 -26.55
N VAL A 985 -6.99 -28.17 -26.05
CA VAL A 985 -6.50 -29.34 -25.30
C VAL A 985 -7.24 -30.53 -25.88
N LYS A 986 -6.55 -31.41 -26.62
CA LYS A 986 -7.02 -32.77 -26.84
C LYS A 986 -7.15 -33.40 -25.46
N SER A 987 -8.34 -33.91 -25.11
CA SER A 987 -8.59 -34.54 -23.82
C SER A 987 -7.53 -35.60 -23.52
N HIS A 988 -6.92 -35.52 -22.35
CA HIS A 988 -6.51 -36.70 -21.60
C HIS A 988 -7.56 -36.90 -20.50
#